data_AF-A0AAW9S6E7-F1
#
_entry.id   AF-A0AAW9S6E7-F1
#
_cell.length_a   1.000
_cell.length_b   1.000
_cell.length_c   1.000
_cell.angle_alpha   90.00
_cell.angle_beta   90.00
_cell.angle_gamma   90.00
#
_symmetry.space_group_name_H-M   'P 1'
#
loop_
_entity.id
_entity.type
_entity.pdbx_description
1 polymer ?
#
loop_
_entity_poly.entity_id
_entity_poly.type
_entity_poly.pdbx_seq_one_letter_code
_entity_poly.pdbx_strand_id
1 'polypeptide(L)'
;MFKVSETGNPGNYILVKPLEIADPPFVVSFFRSKDHANGKYGDRDNFYRGTFGFDRFDNKVIAEGLVEHYPPLEGIETDRKTVENSRAYFCPYLSLWPPQVDGNQDSAKSKVSIFVRLEKSSHYNSDPDKIRVKFRSADAKCVTVNGKAEDIIELDLKAGKEEHPSIEIECHQAFDKELAIDAITYQKGSDEHVVGKLLLYPNKVRYKTLIQPVRLVFGPTESKTIGSENHRPLFQNLVKDFNEISFNQAYIHAELAPQTKVVTLSMSQFKNDFGCVYRHHNDGKDYLKEGETYSGLYNELVETRYAALASQKKAQLNRVEIGEELVRKMQVMVNTFYAHFKEYKVTKNPLRIKKEKEAKIVETTWNQPEVQTAYQDFAVTRKLYGELPEEDASAMDKKHKIHLFFTDDIYGHYKRVKLSNGKFTDGKAVAYSVPMTGVVHIFEATFQKQKVTPTILHEMGHSLGLDHTFSKALGEYEYKDPNKDYKDDLEKKLKELRNEKDDLESNLKDFIQYKKLIEKEKVTQSELLDLLGIEKLYYSVLELLRNSLTTGRLELDGLSPVEGFVRHVQNAIKAEHDNWVDIRPERLTKEQTQTRVEELETEIAYLELRLKTAGKAESLSKKQDQSATLENYMDYDYRAVDGKVVPEVERKLFYKWQWDKVRKIGSEEGYFKEQN
;
A
#
# COMPACT_ATOMS: atom_id res chain seq x y z
N MET A 1 21.91 14.07 -39.77
CA MET A 1 23.18 13.99 -40.52
C MET A 1 24.03 15.17 -40.07
N PHE A 2 25.08 14.95 -39.26
CA PHE A 2 25.85 16.04 -38.64
C PHE A 2 27.11 16.36 -39.47
N LYS A 3 27.39 17.64 -39.69
CA LYS A 3 28.65 18.14 -40.25
C LYS A 3 29.37 18.89 -39.14
N VAL A 4 30.52 18.38 -38.71
CA VAL A 4 31.40 19.07 -37.74
C VAL A 4 32.39 19.90 -38.55
N SER A 5 32.49 21.20 -38.27
CA SER A 5 33.64 22.02 -38.69
C SER A 5 34.49 22.31 -37.47
N GLU A 6 35.74 21.85 -37.49
CA GLU A 6 36.76 22.18 -36.50
C GLU A 6 37.19 23.64 -36.66
N THR A 7 36.98 24.44 -35.62
CA THR A 7 37.84 25.60 -35.34
C THR A 7 38.17 25.58 -33.86
N GLY A 8 39.45 25.36 -33.56
CA GLY A 8 39.97 25.23 -32.20
C GLY A 8 39.83 26.52 -31.40
N ASN A 9 39.14 26.42 -30.27
CA ASN A 9 39.32 27.28 -29.11
C ASN A 9 38.81 26.56 -27.85
N PRO A 10 39.69 26.13 -26.92
CA PRO A 10 39.27 25.51 -25.67
C PRO A 10 38.82 26.60 -24.69
N GLY A 11 37.54 26.99 -24.76
CA GLY A 11 37.03 28.04 -23.87
C GLY A 11 35.59 28.49 -24.09
N ASN A 12 34.93 28.07 -25.16
CA ASN A 12 33.51 28.34 -25.36
C ASN A 12 32.71 27.05 -25.26
N TYR A 13 32.13 26.79 -24.08
CA TYR A 13 30.98 25.91 -24.01
C TYR A 13 29.86 26.61 -24.77
N ILE A 14 29.56 26.14 -25.98
CA ILE A 14 28.29 26.44 -26.61
C ILE A 14 27.25 25.78 -25.70
N LEU A 15 26.56 26.59 -24.89
CA LEU A 15 25.26 26.22 -24.35
C LEU A 15 24.38 25.95 -25.57
N VAL A 16 24.33 24.68 -25.99
CA VAL A 16 23.30 24.20 -26.88
C VAL A 16 22.02 24.35 -26.08
N LYS A 17 21.33 25.48 -26.27
CA LYS A 17 19.94 25.58 -25.84
C LYS A 17 19.22 24.35 -26.42
N PRO A 18 18.41 23.64 -25.63
CA PRO A 18 17.45 22.71 -26.21
C PRO A 18 16.72 23.47 -27.31
N LEU A 19 16.54 22.87 -28.49
CA LEU A 19 15.57 23.42 -29.42
C LEU A 19 14.25 23.53 -28.64
N GLU A 20 13.78 24.75 -28.40
CA GLU A 20 12.38 25.00 -28.06
C GLU A 20 11.57 24.44 -29.26
N ILE A 21 11.15 23.18 -29.16
CA ILE A 21 10.14 22.66 -30.07
C ILE A 21 8.88 23.40 -29.66
N ALA A 22 8.46 24.35 -30.51
CA ALA A 22 7.24 25.09 -30.32
C ALA A 22 6.08 24.12 -30.09
N ASP A 23 5.28 24.35 -29.05
CA ASP A 23 4.07 23.60 -28.76
C ASP A 23 3.28 23.35 -30.05
N PRO A 24 2.90 22.09 -30.37
CA PRO A 24 2.07 21.83 -31.54
C PRO A 24 0.75 22.60 -31.39
N PRO A 25 0.28 23.30 -32.44
CA PRO A 25 -0.92 24.14 -32.36
C PRO A 25 -2.20 23.38 -31.97
N PHE A 26 -2.18 22.05 -32.11
CA PHE A 26 -3.28 21.14 -31.81
C PHE A 26 -2.78 19.75 -31.42
N VAL A 27 -3.60 19.01 -30.69
CA VAL A 27 -3.34 17.64 -30.24
C VAL A 27 -4.56 16.76 -30.44
N VAL A 28 -4.35 15.50 -30.83
CA VAL A 28 -5.37 14.47 -30.88
C VAL A 28 -5.40 13.73 -29.55
N SER A 29 -6.50 13.89 -28.83
CA SER A 29 -6.78 13.17 -27.58
C SER A 29 -7.64 11.94 -27.83
N PHE A 30 -7.43 10.89 -27.04
CA PHE A 30 -8.16 9.63 -27.10
C PHE A 30 -9.10 9.48 -25.89
N PHE A 31 -10.23 8.79 -26.09
CA PHE A 31 -11.25 8.56 -25.08
C PHE A 31 -11.87 7.17 -25.25
N ARG A 32 -12.11 6.48 -24.13
CA ARG A 32 -12.82 5.19 -24.11
C ARG A 32 -14.28 5.23 -24.57
N SER A 33 -14.93 6.40 -24.60
CA SER A 33 -16.32 6.54 -25.02
C SER A 33 -16.65 7.98 -25.45
N LYS A 34 -17.76 8.13 -26.18
CA LYS A 34 -18.32 9.45 -26.52
C LYS A 34 -18.73 10.24 -25.27
N ASP A 35 -19.24 9.56 -24.24
CA ASP A 35 -19.63 10.21 -22.98
C ASP A 35 -18.38 10.73 -22.24
N HIS A 36 -17.31 9.93 -22.18
CA HIS A 36 -16.03 10.36 -21.63
C HIS A 36 -15.43 11.56 -22.38
N ALA A 37 -15.54 11.58 -23.71
CA ALA A 37 -15.12 12.73 -24.52
C ALA A 37 -15.88 14.03 -24.18
N ASN A 38 -17.09 13.91 -23.64
CA ASN A 38 -17.90 15.04 -23.15
C ASN A 38 -17.70 15.32 -21.65
N GLY A 39 -16.69 14.73 -21.00
CA GLY A 39 -16.41 14.93 -19.58
C GLY A 39 -17.44 14.26 -18.66
N LYS A 40 -18.12 13.22 -19.13
CA LYS A 40 -18.97 12.36 -18.30
C LYS A 40 -18.17 11.14 -17.84
N TYR A 41 -18.38 10.74 -16.59
CA TYR A 41 -17.64 9.66 -15.92
C TYR A 41 -18.59 8.88 -15.02
N GLY A 42 -18.14 7.74 -14.49
CA GLY A 42 -18.93 6.91 -13.59
C GLY A 42 -20.26 6.51 -14.21
N ASP A 43 -21.36 6.75 -13.51
CA ASP A 43 -22.73 6.48 -13.94
C ASP A 43 -23.19 7.28 -15.18
N ARG A 44 -22.52 8.39 -15.48
CA ARG A 44 -22.82 9.23 -16.66
C ARG A 44 -22.09 8.78 -17.93
N ASP A 45 -21.13 7.86 -17.82
CA ASP A 45 -20.47 7.20 -18.95
C ASP A 45 -21.16 5.87 -19.24
N ASN A 46 -22.25 5.91 -20.02
CA ASN A 46 -23.13 4.75 -20.21
C ASN A 46 -22.56 3.69 -21.15
N PHE A 47 -21.54 4.06 -21.93
CA PHE A 47 -20.96 3.21 -22.98
C PHE A 47 -19.71 2.47 -22.51
N TYR A 48 -18.98 3.00 -21.53
CA TYR A 48 -17.87 2.29 -20.93
C TYR A 48 -18.33 1.43 -19.75
N ARG A 49 -17.94 0.15 -19.77
CA ARG A 49 -18.27 -0.83 -18.73
C ARG A 49 -17.04 -1.44 -18.04
N GLY A 50 -15.81 -1.09 -18.44
CA GLY A 50 -14.59 -1.71 -17.89
C GLY A 50 -14.10 -2.95 -18.66
N THR A 51 -14.69 -3.27 -19.82
CA THR A 51 -14.38 -4.46 -20.63
C THR A 51 -12.96 -4.54 -21.18
N PHE A 52 -12.29 -3.39 -21.22
CA PHE A 52 -10.88 -3.19 -21.52
C PHE A 52 -10.35 -2.13 -20.55
N GLY A 53 -9.06 -2.12 -20.28
CA GLY A 53 -8.47 -1.06 -19.45
C GLY A 53 -8.27 0.19 -20.28
N PHE A 54 -8.69 1.35 -19.78
CA PHE A 54 -8.37 2.63 -20.40
C PHE A 54 -8.06 3.65 -19.33
N ASP A 55 -6.87 4.23 -19.42
CA ASP A 55 -6.39 5.18 -18.42
C ASP A 55 -5.83 6.43 -19.12
N ARG A 56 -6.27 7.60 -18.67
CA ARG A 56 -5.85 8.90 -19.19
C ARG A 56 -5.64 9.83 -18.01
N PHE A 57 -4.57 10.62 -18.06
CA PHE A 57 -4.39 11.71 -17.11
C PHE A 57 -5.50 12.76 -17.23
N ASP A 58 -6.20 13.00 -16.12
CA ASP A 58 -7.20 14.04 -15.99
C ASP A 58 -7.11 14.68 -14.60
N ASN A 59 -6.58 15.90 -14.51
CA ASN A 59 -6.39 16.58 -13.21
C ASN A 59 -7.68 16.92 -12.43
N LYS A 60 -8.90 16.75 -13.01
CA LYS A 60 -10.17 16.81 -12.24
C LYS A 60 -10.46 15.49 -11.51
N VAL A 61 -9.83 14.41 -11.94
CA VAL A 61 -10.16 13.03 -11.54
C VAL A 61 -8.95 12.33 -10.91
N ILE A 62 -7.74 12.83 -11.20
CA ILE A 62 -6.45 12.30 -10.80
C ILE A 62 -5.65 13.43 -10.14
N ALA A 63 -4.90 13.11 -9.09
CA ALA A 63 -4.05 14.05 -8.38
C ALA A 63 -2.87 14.48 -9.26
N GLU A 64 -2.47 15.74 -9.16
CA GLU A 64 -1.40 16.31 -9.97
C GLU A 64 -0.08 15.53 -9.85
N GLY A 65 0.27 15.09 -8.64
CA GLY A 65 1.47 14.28 -8.41
C GLY A 65 1.45 12.87 -9.02
N LEU A 66 0.34 12.40 -9.60
CA LEU A 66 0.26 11.11 -10.32
C LEU A 66 0.57 11.25 -11.82
N VAL A 67 0.87 12.47 -12.30
CA VAL A 67 1.22 12.74 -13.70
C VAL A 67 2.45 11.96 -14.16
N GLU A 68 3.37 11.60 -13.25
CA GLU A 68 4.58 10.82 -13.54
C GLU A 68 4.31 9.44 -14.16
N HIS A 69 3.10 8.91 -13.99
CA HIS A 69 2.70 7.64 -14.59
C HIS A 69 2.29 7.76 -16.07
N TYR A 70 2.23 8.98 -16.61
CA TYR A 70 1.80 9.27 -17.97
C TYR A 70 2.90 9.99 -18.75
N PRO A 71 3.47 9.37 -19.78
CA PRO A 71 4.49 10.03 -20.58
C PRO A 71 3.86 11.17 -21.39
N PRO A 72 4.52 12.35 -21.47
CA PRO A 72 4.09 13.41 -22.36
C PRO A 72 4.28 12.99 -23.82
N LEU A 73 3.59 13.68 -24.72
CA LEU A 73 3.84 13.62 -26.15
C LEU A 73 5.27 14.10 -26.44
N GLU A 74 5.92 13.49 -27.42
CA GLU A 74 7.30 13.81 -27.77
C GLU A 74 7.48 15.31 -28.06
N GLY A 75 8.48 15.93 -27.43
CA GLY A 75 8.78 17.36 -27.57
C GLY A 75 8.00 18.30 -26.64
N ILE A 76 7.07 17.80 -25.81
CA ILE A 76 6.36 18.60 -24.82
C ILE A 76 7.12 18.61 -23.49
N GLU A 77 7.47 19.80 -23.00
CA GLU A 77 8.01 19.96 -21.65
C GLU A 77 6.89 19.83 -20.61
N THR A 78 7.13 18.98 -19.62
CA THR A 78 6.24 18.78 -18.47
C THR A 78 6.55 19.82 -17.40
N ASP A 79 6.17 21.07 -17.66
CA ASP A 79 6.09 22.08 -16.61
C ASP A 79 4.68 22.08 -15.96
N ARG A 80 4.57 22.72 -14.80
CA ARG A 80 3.30 22.82 -14.06
C ARG A 80 2.18 23.52 -14.86
N LYS A 81 2.51 24.51 -15.69
CA LYS A 81 1.51 25.18 -16.54
C LYS A 81 0.96 24.21 -17.58
N THR A 82 1.77 23.29 -18.10
CA THR A 82 1.35 22.19 -18.97
C THR A 82 0.39 21.24 -18.24
N VAL A 83 0.67 20.88 -16.98
CA VAL A 83 -0.17 19.97 -16.18
C VAL A 83 -1.52 20.61 -15.80
N GLU A 84 -1.52 21.87 -15.37
CA GLU A 84 -2.74 22.60 -14.97
C GLU A 84 -3.67 22.84 -16.16
N ASN A 85 -3.11 23.17 -17.34
CA ASN A 85 -3.90 23.60 -18.49
C ASN A 85 -4.18 22.51 -19.52
N SER A 86 -3.42 21.41 -19.56
CA SER A 86 -3.35 20.62 -20.80
C SER A 86 -3.23 19.11 -20.63
N ARG A 87 -4.36 18.49 -20.25
CA ARG A 87 -4.58 17.03 -20.26
C ARG A 87 -4.43 16.38 -21.64
N ALA A 88 -4.33 17.17 -22.70
CA ALA A 88 -4.22 16.72 -24.08
C ALA A 88 -2.85 16.10 -24.37
N TYR A 89 -1.79 16.61 -23.73
CA TYR A 89 -0.41 16.29 -24.08
C TYR A 89 0.11 15.01 -23.43
N PHE A 90 -0.66 14.35 -22.57
CA PHE A 90 -0.26 13.10 -21.94
C PHE A 90 -0.80 11.90 -22.71
N CYS A 91 0.04 10.90 -22.91
CA CYS A 91 -0.34 9.70 -23.65
C CYS A 91 -1.25 8.82 -22.76
N PRO A 92 -2.50 8.54 -23.18
CA PRO A 92 -3.33 7.54 -22.51
C PRO A 92 -2.83 6.12 -22.73
N TYR A 93 -3.26 5.21 -21.86
CA TYR A 93 -3.04 3.78 -21.95
C TYR A 93 -4.32 3.02 -22.29
N LEU A 94 -4.16 1.97 -23.10
CA LEU A 94 -5.17 0.98 -23.44
C LEU A 94 -4.65 -0.42 -23.09
N SER A 95 -5.43 -1.18 -22.34
CA SER A 95 -5.20 -2.60 -22.07
C SER A 95 -6.18 -3.43 -22.89
N LEU A 96 -5.64 -4.30 -23.75
CA LEU A 96 -6.37 -5.05 -24.77
C LEU A 96 -5.89 -6.51 -24.82
N TRP A 97 -6.82 -7.46 -24.72
CA TRP A 97 -6.48 -8.89 -24.68
C TRP A 97 -6.11 -9.40 -26.08
N PRO A 98 -5.12 -10.32 -26.22
CA PRO A 98 -4.91 -11.01 -27.50
C PRO A 98 -6.05 -12.00 -27.77
N PRO A 99 -6.28 -12.40 -29.03
CA PRO A 99 -7.32 -13.37 -29.37
C PRO A 99 -6.94 -14.79 -28.89
N GLN A 100 -7.95 -15.65 -28.68
CA GLN A 100 -7.77 -17.08 -28.40
C GLN A 100 -6.94 -17.41 -27.14
N VAL A 101 -7.08 -16.62 -26.08
CA VAL A 101 -6.44 -16.87 -24.78
C VAL A 101 -7.46 -17.06 -23.66
N ASP A 102 -7.04 -17.65 -22.54
CA ASP A 102 -7.84 -17.72 -21.31
C ASP A 102 -8.32 -16.31 -20.92
N GLY A 103 -9.62 -16.15 -20.68
CA GLY A 103 -10.25 -14.85 -20.43
C GLY A 103 -10.73 -14.09 -21.69
N ASN A 104 -10.39 -14.54 -22.91
CA ASN A 104 -10.82 -13.99 -24.20
C ASN A 104 -11.00 -15.08 -25.29
N GLN A 105 -11.82 -16.10 -25.01
CA GLN A 105 -12.02 -17.24 -25.94
C GLN A 105 -12.85 -16.90 -27.19
N ASP A 106 -13.76 -15.93 -27.10
CA ASP A 106 -14.61 -15.49 -28.22
C ASP A 106 -14.01 -14.35 -29.06
N SER A 107 -12.78 -13.91 -28.73
CA SER A 107 -12.06 -12.79 -29.35
C SER A 107 -12.75 -11.43 -29.23
N ALA A 108 -13.81 -11.28 -28.43
CA ALA A 108 -14.52 -10.02 -28.31
C ALA A 108 -13.66 -8.92 -27.65
N LYS A 109 -12.76 -9.28 -26.74
CA LYS A 109 -11.89 -8.34 -26.02
C LYS A 109 -10.58 -8.03 -26.74
N SER A 110 -10.34 -8.58 -27.93
CA SER A 110 -9.19 -8.20 -28.75
C SER A 110 -9.48 -7.02 -29.67
N LYS A 111 -10.65 -6.40 -29.53
CA LYS A 111 -11.12 -5.35 -30.40
C LYS A 111 -11.92 -4.30 -29.64
N VAL A 112 -11.59 -3.01 -29.80
CA VAL A 112 -12.32 -1.91 -29.13
C VAL A 112 -12.47 -0.71 -30.04
N SER A 113 -13.51 0.08 -29.81
CA SER A 113 -13.67 1.40 -30.41
C SER A 113 -13.18 2.48 -29.43
N ILE A 114 -12.20 3.27 -29.85
CA ILE A 114 -11.70 4.45 -29.13
C ILE A 114 -12.15 5.71 -29.86
N PHE A 115 -12.60 6.71 -29.12
CA PHE A 115 -13.04 7.99 -29.66
C PHE A 115 -11.88 8.98 -29.64
N VAL A 116 -11.80 9.85 -30.64
CA VAL A 116 -10.74 10.86 -30.74
C VAL A 116 -11.31 12.26 -30.89
N ARG A 117 -10.58 13.26 -30.39
CA ARG A 117 -10.94 14.69 -30.49
C ARG A 117 -9.70 15.55 -30.70
N LEU A 118 -9.82 16.61 -31.50
CA LEU A 118 -8.81 17.66 -31.54
C LEU A 118 -8.97 18.57 -30.33
N GLU A 119 -7.89 18.73 -29.58
CA GLU A 119 -7.78 19.71 -28.53
C GLU A 119 -6.84 20.81 -29.02
N LYS A 120 -7.26 22.06 -28.86
CA LYS A 120 -6.50 23.25 -29.26
C LYS A 120 -5.45 23.55 -28.18
N SER A 121 -4.24 23.91 -28.59
CA SER A 121 -3.26 24.44 -27.64
C SER A 121 -3.74 25.80 -27.12
N SER A 122 -3.64 26.04 -25.81
CA SER A 122 -4.00 27.30 -25.15
C SER A 122 -3.26 28.52 -25.70
N HIS A 123 -2.17 28.33 -26.45
CA HIS A 123 -1.29 29.38 -26.96
C HIS A 123 -1.52 29.76 -28.43
N TYR A 124 -2.41 29.07 -29.15
CA TYR A 124 -2.71 29.36 -30.55
C TYR A 124 -4.06 30.06 -30.71
N ASN A 125 -4.10 31.25 -31.30
CA ASN A 125 -5.35 32.03 -31.44
C ASN A 125 -6.09 31.78 -32.77
N SER A 126 -5.44 31.26 -33.80
CA SER A 126 -6.10 30.91 -35.07
C SER A 126 -6.76 29.54 -34.98
N ASP A 127 -7.98 29.43 -35.52
CA ASP A 127 -8.61 28.13 -35.71
C ASP A 127 -7.93 27.45 -36.90
N PRO A 128 -7.34 26.26 -36.74
CA PRO A 128 -6.81 25.54 -37.88
C PRO A 128 -7.95 25.18 -38.83
N ASP A 129 -7.73 25.44 -40.12
CA ASP A 129 -8.49 24.78 -41.19
C ASP A 129 -8.30 23.27 -41.07
N LYS A 130 -9.30 22.51 -41.55
CA LYS A 130 -9.40 21.04 -41.52
C LYS A 130 -8.04 20.33 -41.46
N ILE A 131 -7.80 19.57 -40.39
CA ILE A 131 -6.57 18.78 -40.25
C ILE A 131 -6.88 17.32 -40.59
N ARG A 132 -6.11 16.78 -41.54
CA ARG A 132 -6.13 15.35 -41.84
C ARG A 132 -5.14 14.63 -40.94
N VAL A 133 -5.62 13.58 -40.29
CA VAL A 133 -4.82 12.77 -39.37
C VAL A 133 -4.82 11.34 -39.87
N LYS A 134 -3.64 10.73 -39.93
CA LYS A 134 -3.49 9.29 -40.12
C LYS A 134 -3.11 8.63 -38.80
N PHE A 135 -3.66 7.44 -38.56
CA PHE A 135 -3.32 6.63 -37.40
C PHE A 135 -2.44 5.48 -37.85
N ARG A 136 -1.28 5.34 -37.20
CA ARG A 136 -0.29 4.33 -37.53
C ARG A 136 0.06 3.51 -36.30
N SER A 137 -0.04 2.19 -36.42
CA SER A 137 0.48 1.26 -35.42
C SER A 137 1.99 1.13 -35.57
N ALA A 138 2.72 1.14 -34.45
CA ALA A 138 4.15 0.85 -34.42
C ALA A 138 4.45 -0.61 -34.84
N ASP A 139 3.49 -1.52 -34.67
CA ASP A 139 3.59 -2.91 -35.12
C ASP A 139 2.24 -3.42 -35.65
N ALA A 140 2.06 -3.29 -36.97
CA ALA A 140 0.86 -3.71 -37.67
C ALA A 140 0.62 -5.24 -37.66
N LYS A 141 1.61 -6.06 -37.29
CA LYS A 141 1.41 -7.51 -37.15
C LYS A 141 0.70 -7.84 -35.85
N CYS A 142 1.01 -7.11 -34.79
CA CYS A 142 0.40 -7.32 -33.48
C CYS A 142 -0.92 -6.55 -33.35
N VAL A 143 -0.97 -5.32 -33.86
CA VAL A 143 -2.10 -4.40 -33.64
C VAL A 143 -2.38 -3.58 -34.90
N THR A 144 -3.65 -3.53 -35.32
CA THR A 144 -4.09 -2.70 -36.46
C THR A 144 -5.11 -1.65 -36.03
N VAL A 145 -5.22 -0.59 -36.82
CA VAL A 145 -6.29 0.42 -36.69
C VAL A 145 -7.26 0.24 -37.84
N ASN A 146 -8.57 0.09 -37.55
CA ASN A 146 -9.64 -0.18 -38.54
C ASN A 146 -9.31 -1.34 -39.49
N GLY A 147 -8.58 -2.35 -39.01
CA GLY A 147 -8.14 -3.51 -39.78
C GLY A 147 -6.99 -3.23 -40.76
N LYS A 148 -6.33 -2.07 -40.69
CA LYS A 148 -5.19 -1.72 -41.56
C LYS A 148 -3.97 -1.23 -40.77
N ALA A 149 -2.81 -1.23 -41.44
CA ALA A 149 -1.54 -0.78 -40.87
C ALA A 149 -1.46 0.76 -40.75
N GLU A 150 -2.02 1.46 -41.73
CA GLU A 150 -2.23 2.90 -41.73
C GLU A 150 -3.65 3.17 -42.21
N ASP A 151 -4.39 4.00 -41.47
CA ASP A 151 -5.68 4.52 -41.94
C ASP A 151 -5.74 6.04 -41.77
N ILE A 152 -6.27 6.69 -42.79
CA ILE A 152 -6.46 8.14 -42.82
C ILE A 152 -7.87 8.41 -42.33
N ILE A 153 -7.98 9.18 -41.25
CA ILE A 153 -9.26 9.71 -40.83
C ILE A 153 -9.23 11.21 -41.09
N GLU A 154 -10.02 11.62 -42.08
CA GLU A 154 -10.27 13.03 -42.33
C GLU A 154 -11.22 13.53 -41.25
N LEU A 155 -10.68 14.29 -40.30
CA LEU A 155 -11.45 14.80 -39.20
C LEU A 155 -11.74 16.29 -39.41
N ASP A 156 -13.02 16.62 -39.60
CA ASP A 156 -13.53 17.99 -39.62
C ASP A 156 -13.63 18.54 -38.19
N LEU A 157 -12.49 18.64 -37.50
CA LEU A 157 -12.45 19.05 -36.10
C LEU A 157 -12.51 20.57 -36.00
N LYS A 158 -13.71 21.11 -35.85
CA LYS A 158 -13.91 22.51 -35.44
C LYS A 158 -13.80 22.59 -33.93
N ALA A 159 -12.93 23.47 -33.43
CA ALA A 159 -12.89 23.80 -32.01
C ALA A 159 -14.30 24.14 -31.50
N GLY A 160 -14.81 23.40 -30.51
CA GLY A 160 -16.12 23.63 -29.90
C GLY A 160 -17.33 22.89 -30.51
N LYS A 161 -17.16 21.95 -31.47
CA LYS A 161 -18.24 21.04 -31.90
C LYS A 161 -18.08 19.62 -31.34
N GLU A 162 -19.19 18.97 -30.96
CA GLU A 162 -19.28 17.64 -30.33
C GLU A 162 -19.03 16.44 -31.28
N GLU A 163 -18.23 16.60 -32.33
CA GLU A 163 -17.90 15.48 -33.21
C GLU A 163 -16.75 14.66 -32.61
N HIS A 164 -17.10 13.45 -32.16
CA HIS A 164 -16.19 12.47 -31.58
C HIS A 164 -16.12 11.26 -32.52
N PRO A 165 -15.34 11.31 -33.60
CA PRO A 165 -15.05 10.14 -34.45
C PRO A 165 -14.49 8.99 -33.62
N SER A 166 -14.79 7.75 -34.02
CA SER A 166 -14.21 6.55 -33.44
C SER A 166 -13.21 5.90 -34.38
N ILE A 167 -12.12 5.39 -33.80
CA ILE A 167 -11.18 4.47 -34.42
C ILE A 167 -11.34 3.11 -33.77
N GLU A 168 -11.20 2.06 -34.55
CA GLU A 168 -11.24 0.68 -34.06
C GLU A 168 -9.81 0.17 -33.92
N ILE A 169 -9.48 -0.39 -32.76
CA ILE A 169 -8.17 -0.97 -32.47
C ILE A 169 -8.35 -2.46 -32.30
N GLU A 170 -7.60 -3.24 -33.06
CA GLU A 170 -7.69 -4.70 -33.07
C GLU A 170 -6.31 -5.32 -32.81
N CYS A 171 -6.23 -6.17 -31.79
CA CYS A 171 -5.07 -6.97 -31.45
C CYS A 171 -5.18 -8.35 -32.12
N HIS A 172 -4.14 -8.70 -32.88
CA HIS A 172 -4.03 -9.96 -33.60
C HIS A 172 -3.09 -10.95 -32.91
N GLN A 173 -2.06 -10.43 -32.23
CA GLN A 173 -1.02 -11.22 -31.58
C GLN A 173 -0.56 -10.56 -30.29
N ALA A 174 -0.06 -11.37 -29.36
CA ALA A 174 0.45 -10.90 -28.09
C ALA A 174 1.84 -10.24 -28.22
N PHE A 175 2.13 -9.25 -27.37
CA PHE A 175 3.38 -8.45 -27.41
C PHE A 175 3.94 -8.15 -26.01
N ASP A 176 5.27 -8.08 -25.87
CA ASP A 176 6.00 -7.95 -24.59
C ASP A 176 6.47 -6.54 -24.25
N LYS A 177 6.35 -5.60 -25.18
CA LYS A 177 6.72 -4.19 -24.98
C LYS A 177 5.55 -3.29 -25.34
N GLU A 178 5.53 -2.11 -24.74
CA GLU A 178 4.50 -1.12 -25.06
C GLU A 178 4.52 -0.81 -26.55
N LEU A 179 3.34 -0.84 -27.18
CA LEU A 179 3.15 -0.47 -28.57
C LEU A 179 2.44 0.88 -28.63
N ALA A 180 2.80 1.70 -29.61
CA ALA A 180 2.17 2.99 -29.83
C ALA A 180 1.24 2.94 -31.04
N ILE A 181 0.11 3.65 -30.92
CA ILE A 181 -0.67 4.13 -32.05
C ILE A 181 -0.47 5.64 -32.12
N ASP A 182 0.25 6.07 -33.14
CA ASP A 182 0.55 7.49 -33.36
C ASP A 182 -0.54 8.11 -34.24
N ALA A 183 -1.05 9.26 -33.80
CA ALA A 183 -1.87 10.17 -34.60
C ALA A 183 -0.94 11.18 -35.29
N ILE A 184 -0.90 11.17 -36.60
CA ILE A 184 0.11 11.87 -37.40
C ILE A 184 -0.56 12.80 -38.38
N THR A 185 -0.12 14.04 -38.44
CA THR A 185 -0.61 14.99 -39.46
C THR A 185 -0.28 14.49 -40.85
N TYR A 186 -1.26 14.60 -41.75
CA TYR A 186 -1.10 14.19 -43.13
C TYR A 186 -1.50 15.31 -44.07
N GLN A 187 -0.52 15.99 -44.67
CA GLN A 187 -0.75 16.86 -45.80
C GLN A 187 0.27 16.53 -46.90
N LYS A 188 -0.22 16.39 -48.14
CA LYS A 188 0.61 15.98 -49.26
C LYS A 188 1.68 17.05 -49.53
N GLY A 189 2.94 16.72 -49.28
CA GLY A 189 4.08 17.63 -49.48
C GLY A 189 4.52 18.45 -48.26
N SER A 190 4.00 18.16 -47.07
CA SER A 190 4.49 18.72 -45.79
C SER A 190 5.20 17.65 -44.95
N ASP A 191 5.91 18.09 -43.93
CA ASP A 191 6.48 17.19 -42.92
C ASP A 191 5.36 16.54 -42.08
N GLU A 192 5.54 15.26 -41.74
CA GLU A 192 4.65 14.50 -40.85
C GLU A 192 5.02 14.78 -39.40
N HIS A 193 4.03 15.15 -38.58
CA HIS A 193 4.22 15.40 -37.16
C HIS A 193 3.29 14.52 -36.33
N VAL A 194 3.84 13.91 -35.28
CA VAL A 194 3.03 13.18 -34.29
C VAL A 194 2.31 14.21 -33.44
N VAL A 195 0.98 14.20 -33.51
CA VAL A 195 0.09 15.13 -32.81
C VAL A 195 -0.79 14.44 -31.78
N GLY A 196 -0.57 13.15 -31.53
CA GLY A 196 -1.21 12.39 -30.46
C GLY A 196 -0.64 10.98 -30.42
N LYS A 197 -0.70 10.34 -29.26
CA LYS A 197 -0.18 8.98 -29.08
C LYS A 197 -1.02 8.22 -28.08
N LEU A 198 -1.46 7.01 -28.43
CA LEU A 198 -2.10 6.06 -27.53
C LEU A 198 -1.13 4.90 -27.29
N LEU A 199 -0.89 4.58 -26.03
CA LEU A 199 -0.01 3.48 -25.63
C LEU A 199 -0.82 2.23 -25.33
N LEU A 200 -0.37 1.09 -25.85
CA LEU A 200 -0.97 -0.20 -25.58
C LEU A 200 -0.13 -0.96 -24.56
N TYR A 201 -0.79 -1.39 -23.50
CA TYR A 201 -0.17 -2.06 -22.37
C TYR A 201 0.23 -3.51 -22.73
N PRO A 202 1.47 -3.98 -22.42
CA PRO A 202 1.99 -5.27 -22.86
C PRO A 202 1.15 -6.45 -22.38
N ASN A 203 0.73 -7.29 -23.32
CA ASN A 203 -0.26 -8.35 -23.08
C ASN A 203 0.27 -9.78 -23.31
N LYS A 204 1.56 -9.95 -23.59
CA LYS A 204 2.20 -11.28 -23.71
C LYS A 204 2.21 -12.05 -22.40
N VAL A 205 2.57 -11.39 -21.32
CA VAL A 205 2.55 -11.98 -19.97
C VAL A 205 1.17 -11.72 -19.36
N ARG A 206 0.46 -12.80 -19.07
CA ARG A 206 -0.90 -12.80 -18.50
C ARG A 206 -0.91 -13.65 -17.25
N TYR A 207 -1.95 -13.52 -16.42
CA TYR A 207 -2.00 -14.21 -15.14
C TYR A 207 -3.32 -14.93 -14.94
N LYS A 208 -3.23 -16.05 -14.24
CA LYS A 208 -4.37 -16.82 -13.78
C LYS A 208 -4.36 -16.95 -12.27
N THR A 209 -5.54 -16.93 -11.66
CA THR A 209 -5.72 -17.21 -10.24
C THR A 209 -6.98 -18.02 -9.99
N LEU A 210 -7.01 -18.75 -8.88
CA LEU A 210 -8.19 -19.45 -8.40
C LEU A 210 -8.82 -18.66 -7.25
N ILE A 211 -10.10 -18.32 -7.37
CA ILE A 211 -10.89 -17.78 -6.27
C ILE A 211 -11.47 -18.96 -5.48
N GLN A 212 -11.08 -19.09 -4.20
CA GLN A 212 -11.59 -20.11 -3.28
C GLN A 212 -12.49 -19.47 -2.23
N PRO A 213 -13.82 -19.57 -2.37
CA PRO A 213 -14.73 -19.21 -1.29
C PRO A 213 -14.62 -20.20 -0.13
N VAL A 214 -14.60 -19.67 1.09
CA VAL A 214 -14.61 -20.45 2.33
C VAL A 214 -15.68 -19.89 3.26
N ARG A 215 -16.72 -20.69 3.53
CA ARG A 215 -17.75 -20.37 4.50
C ARG A 215 -17.26 -20.67 5.91
N LEU A 216 -17.29 -19.65 6.76
CA LEU A 216 -17.12 -19.77 8.19
C LEU A 216 -18.50 -19.87 8.84
N VAL A 217 -18.70 -20.94 9.59
CA VAL A 217 -19.87 -21.14 10.45
C VAL A 217 -19.42 -21.01 11.90
N PHE A 218 -20.04 -20.14 12.68
CA PHE A 218 -19.71 -19.98 14.09
C PHE A 218 -20.65 -20.82 14.95
N GLY A 219 -20.15 -21.95 15.45
CA GLY A 219 -20.92 -22.94 16.21
C GLY A 219 -20.38 -23.15 17.63
N PRO A 220 -21.03 -24.04 18.42
CA PRO A 220 -20.55 -24.44 19.74
C PRO A 220 -19.41 -25.48 19.70
N THR A 221 -19.18 -26.11 18.55
CA THR A 221 -18.17 -27.16 18.38
C THR A 221 -17.45 -26.95 17.07
N GLU A 222 -16.12 -27.01 17.12
CA GLU A 222 -15.29 -26.78 15.94
C GLU A 222 -15.30 -27.96 14.98
N SER A 223 -15.17 -27.64 13.70
CA SER A 223 -14.95 -28.64 12.66
C SER A 223 -13.58 -29.29 12.84
N LYS A 224 -13.54 -30.62 12.75
CA LYS A 224 -12.29 -31.40 12.67
C LYS A 224 -11.79 -31.60 11.24
N THR A 225 -12.64 -31.29 10.26
CA THR A 225 -12.37 -31.45 8.82
C THR A 225 -13.05 -30.34 8.05
N ILE A 226 -12.54 -30.05 6.85
CA ILE A 226 -13.15 -29.09 5.92
C ILE A 226 -14.29 -29.77 5.14
N GLY A 227 -15.48 -29.21 5.22
CA GLY A 227 -16.64 -29.59 4.40
C GLY A 227 -16.62 -28.92 3.02
N SER A 228 -17.60 -29.24 2.17
CA SER A 228 -17.80 -28.56 0.89
C SER A 228 -19.28 -28.38 0.58
N GLU A 229 -19.63 -27.25 -0.05
CA GLU A 229 -20.99 -26.90 -0.47
C GLU A 229 -20.96 -26.26 -1.87
N ASN A 230 -22.13 -26.19 -2.51
CA ASN A 230 -22.29 -25.45 -3.76
C ASN A 230 -22.07 -23.95 -3.54
N HIS A 231 -21.55 -23.27 -4.56
CA HIS A 231 -21.36 -21.82 -4.48
C HIS A 231 -22.68 -21.07 -4.34
N ARG A 232 -22.63 -19.97 -3.58
CA ARG A 232 -23.66 -18.94 -3.65
C ARG A 232 -23.62 -18.26 -5.03
N PRO A 233 -24.77 -17.86 -5.60
CA PRO A 233 -24.82 -17.15 -6.89
C PRO A 233 -23.92 -15.92 -6.96
N LEU A 234 -23.72 -15.24 -5.82
CA LEU A 234 -22.79 -14.11 -5.70
C LEU A 234 -21.40 -14.42 -6.28
N PHE A 235 -20.81 -15.58 -5.99
CA PHE A 235 -19.43 -15.85 -6.40
C PHE A 235 -19.29 -16.04 -7.91
N GLN A 236 -20.35 -16.49 -8.59
CA GLN A 236 -20.38 -16.55 -10.04
C GLN A 236 -20.41 -15.14 -10.64
N ASN A 237 -21.23 -14.24 -10.09
CA ASN A 237 -21.25 -12.84 -10.50
C ASN A 237 -19.93 -12.12 -10.19
N LEU A 238 -19.31 -12.43 -9.04
CA LEU A 238 -18.00 -11.89 -8.67
C LEU A 238 -16.93 -12.27 -9.68
N VAL A 239 -16.84 -13.55 -10.06
CA VAL A 239 -15.86 -14.04 -11.05
C VAL A 239 -16.14 -13.45 -12.42
N LYS A 240 -17.43 -13.27 -12.77
CA LYS A 240 -17.83 -12.59 -14.00
C LYS A 240 -17.31 -11.15 -14.01
N ASP A 241 -17.63 -10.34 -13.00
CA ASP A 241 -17.21 -8.94 -12.92
C ASP A 241 -15.67 -8.81 -12.77
N PHE A 242 -15.03 -9.77 -12.11
CA PHE A 242 -13.57 -9.90 -12.05
C PHE A 242 -12.96 -9.95 -13.47
N ASN A 243 -13.49 -10.88 -14.28
CA ASN A 243 -12.98 -11.21 -15.61
C ASN A 243 -13.49 -10.30 -16.73
N GLU A 244 -14.60 -9.61 -16.52
CA GLU A 244 -15.22 -8.76 -17.53
C GLU A 244 -14.95 -7.28 -17.31
N ILE A 245 -14.84 -6.77 -16.08
CA ILE A 245 -14.87 -5.31 -15.88
C ILE A 245 -13.88 -4.73 -14.85
N SER A 246 -13.09 -5.55 -14.14
CA SER A 246 -12.13 -5.08 -13.14
C SER A 246 -10.69 -5.54 -13.39
N PHE A 247 -10.28 -6.69 -12.88
CA PHE A 247 -8.89 -7.19 -12.95
C PHE A 247 -8.50 -7.70 -14.34
N ASN A 248 -9.46 -7.89 -15.25
CA ASN A 248 -9.20 -8.09 -16.67
C ASN A 248 -8.36 -6.96 -17.28
N GLN A 249 -8.47 -5.74 -16.75
CA GLN A 249 -7.70 -4.58 -17.20
C GLN A 249 -6.20 -4.74 -16.94
N ALA A 250 -5.82 -5.58 -15.97
CA ALA A 250 -4.44 -5.93 -15.65
C ALA A 250 -4.00 -7.31 -16.22
N TYR A 251 -4.77 -7.87 -17.16
CA TYR A 251 -4.56 -9.19 -17.76
C TYR A 251 -4.56 -10.35 -16.75
N ILE A 252 -5.43 -10.26 -15.74
CA ILE A 252 -5.61 -11.31 -14.73
C ILE A 252 -6.95 -11.99 -14.96
N HIS A 253 -6.92 -13.31 -15.13
CA HIS A 253 -8.08 -14.16 -15.25
C HIS A 253 -8.29 -14.96 -13.96
N ALA A 254 -9.52 -14.94 -13.44
CA ALA A 254 -9.90 -15.74 -12.28
C ALA A 254 -10.78 -16.92 -12.69
N GLU A 255 -10.50 -18.09 -12.11
CA GLU A 255 -11.41 -19.22 -12.08
C GLU A 255 -12.05 -19.34 -10.70
N LEU A 256 -13.30 -19.79 -10.66
CA LEU A 256 -13.92 -20.20 -9.39
C LEU A 256 -13.48 -21.61 -9.06
N ALA A 257 -13.06 -21.86 -7.82
CA ALA A 257 -12.87 -23.22 -7.31
C ALA A 257 -14.12 -24.09 -7.55
N PRO A 258 -14.03 -25.43 -7.64
CA PRO A 258 -15.20 -26.25 -7.96
C PRO A 258 -16.34 -26.22 -6.93
N GLN A 259 -15.99 -25.97 -5.66
CA GLN A 259 -16.92 -25.91 -4.53
C GLN A 259 -16.44 -24.90 -3.48
N THR A 260 -17.40 -24.35 -2.74
CA THR A 260 -17.13 -23.56 -1.54
C THR A 260 -16.68 -24.51 -0.44
N LYS A 261 -15.60 -24.17 0.27
CA LYS A 261 -15.18 -24.91 1.47
C LYS A 261 -15.96 -24.43 2.68
N VAL A 262 -16.19 -25.31 3.66
CA VAL A 262 -16.94 -24.97 4.88
C VAL A 262 -16.15 -25.38 6.10
N VAL A 263 -16.00 -24.47 7.06
CA VAL A 263 -15.37 -24.72 8.36
C VAL A 263 -16.23 -24.15 9.48
N THR A 264 -16.41 -24.92 10.54
CA THR A 264 -17.06 -24.46 11.78
C THR A 264 -16.02 -24.03 12.79
N LEU A 265 -16.13 -22.82 13.31
CA LEU A 265 -15.27 -22.21 14.33
C LEU A 265 -16.06 -21.98 15.63
N SER A 266 -15.40 -22.01 16.77
CA SER A 266 -16.08 -21.79 18.06
C SER A 266 -16.33 -20.30 18.34
N MET A 267 -17.60 -19.88 18.36
CA MET A 267 -17.94 -18.49 18.70
C MET A 267 -17.44 -18.07 20.09
N SER A 268 -17.39 -18.99 21.05
CA SER A 268 -16.97 -18.68 22.42
C SER A 268 -15.49 -18.29 22.48
N GLN A 269 -14.63 -18.87 21.64
CA GLN A 269 -13.22 -18.52 21.62
C GLN A 269 -13.01 -17.09 21.09
N PHE A 270 -13.71 -16.72 20.02
CA PHE A 270 -13.62 -15.37 19.46
C PHE A 270 -14.18 -14.30 20.41
N LYS A 271 -15.17 -14.64 21.25
CA LYS A 271 -15.78 -13.71 22.22
C LYS A 271 -15.08 -13.65 23.58
N ASN A 272 -14.83 -14.81 24.18
CA ASN A 272 -14.42 -14.90 25.57
C ASN A 272 -12.91 -15.05 25.71
N ASP A 273 -12.29 -15.85 24.85
CA ASP A 273 -10.88 -16.18 24.98
C ASP A 273 -10.00 -15.08 24.34
N PHE A 274 -10.36 -14.65 23.14
CA PHE A 274 -9.61 -13.65 22.36
C PHE A 274 -10.26 -12.26 22.35
N GLY A 275 -11.57 -12.18 22.60
CA GLY A 275 -12.29 -10.90 22.72
C GLY A 275 -12.29 -10.03 21.44
N CYS A 276 -12.07 -10.63 20.28
CA CYS A 276 -12.10 -9.94 18.99
C CYS A 276 -13.53 -9.82 18.42
N VAL A 277 -14.48 -10.60 18.92
CA VAL A 277 -15.91 -10.48 18.60
C VAL A 277 -16.69 -10.08 19.86
N TYR A 278 -17.69 -9.21 19.72
CA TYR A 278 -18.55 -8.80 20.83
C TYR A 278 -20.02 -8.75 20.41
N ARG A 279 -20.91 -8.97 21.39
CA ARG A 279 -22.34 -8.78 21.20
C ARG A 279 -22.67 -7.29 21.33
N HIS A 280 -23.17 -6.68 20.27
CA HIS A 280 -23.59 -5.28 20.33
C HIS A 280 -24.93 -5.14 21.06
N HIS A 281 -24.97 -4.18 21.99
CA HIS A 281 -26.08 -4.05 22.95
C HIS A 281 -27.40 -3.58 22.32
N ASN A 282 -27.35 -2.80 21.22
CA ASN A 282 -28.57 -2.20 20.65
C ASN A 282 -29.39 -3.16 19.78
N ASP A 283 -28.73 -4.04 19.03
CA ASP A 283 -29.39 -4.97 18.10
C ASP A 283 -29.17 -6.44 18.45
N GLY A 284 -28.38 -6.73 19.48
CA GLY A 284 -28.13 -8.09 19.96
C GLY A 284 -27.37 -8.96 18.96
N LYS A 285 -26.72 -8.36 17.96
CA LYS A 285 -25.95 -9.06 16.93
C LYS A 285 -24.47 -9.11 17.29
N ASP A 286 -23.74 -10.03 16.70
CA ASP A 286 -22.31 -10.21 16.94
C ASP A 286 -21.48 -9.41 15.93
N TYR A 287 -20.49 -8.68 16.42
CA TYR A 287 -19.67 -7.76 15.64
C TYR A 287 -18.19 -8.01 15.88
N LEU A 288 -17.40 -7.88 14.82
CA LEU A 288 -15.96 -7.73 14.95
C LEU A 288 -15.63 -6.41 15.67
N LYS A 289 -14.79 -6.48 16.71
CA LYS A 289 -14.40 -5.33 17.53
C LYS A 289 -13.49 -4.39 16.74
N GLU A 290 -13.76 -3.08 16.76
CA GLU A 290 -12.97 -2.08 16.03
C GLU A 290 -11.54 -1.99 16.56
N GLY A 291 -10.57 -1.92 15.65
CA GLY A 291 -9.15 -1.73 15.93
C GLY A 291 -8.27 -2.75 15.23
N GLU A 292 -7.16 -2.30 14.66
CA GLU A 292 -6.24 -3.14 13.86
C GLU A 292 -5.80 -4.41 14.60
N THR A 293 -5.55 -4.32 15.91
CA THR A 293 -5.20 -5.49 16.75
C THR A 293 -6.28 -6.57 16.74
N TYR A 294 -7.56 -6.20 16.86
CA TYR A 294 -8.66 -7.17 16.92
C TYR A 294 -8.98 -7.77 15.55
N SER A 295 -8.90 -6.97 14.49
CA SER A 295 -9.04 -7.45 13.11
C SER A 295 -7.90 -8.39 12.73
N GLY A 296 -6.66 -8.04 13.10
CA GLY A 296 -5.49 -8.89 12.89
C GLY A 296 -5.62 -10.23 13.59
N LEU A 297 -6.01 -10.23 14.86
CA LEU A 297 -6.22 -11.45 15.64
C LEU A 297 -7.34 -12.34 15.06
N TYR A 298 -8.46 -11.74 14.65
CA TYR A 298 -9.53 -12.47 13.98
C TYR A 298 -9.04 -13.16 12.69
N ASN A 299 -8.31 -12.43 11.85
CA ASN A 299 -7.79 -12.96 10.58
C ASN A 299 -6.80 -14.10 10.84
N GLU A 300 -5.86 -13.92 11.78
CA GLU A 300 -4.87 -14.94 12.12
C GLU A 300 -5.54 -16.24 12.60
N LEU A 301 -6.52 -16.14 13.50
CA LEU A 301 -7.28 -17.32 13.99
C LEU A 301 -8.01 -18.03 12.86
N VAL A 302 -8.68 -17.29 11.97
CA VAL A 302 -9.41 -17.87 10.84
C VAL A 302 -8.44 -18.56 9.87
N GLU A 303 -7.38 -17.87 9.45
CA GLU A 303 -6.44 -18.36 8.45
C GLU A 303 -5.65 -19.57 8.95
N THR A 304 -5.13 -19.53 10.18
CA THR A 304 -4.32 -20.62 10.76
C THR A 304 -5.14 -21.88 10.99
N ARG A 305 -6.35 -21.76 11.54
CA ARG A 305 -7.25 -22.90 11.74
C ARG A 305 -7.68 -23.53 10.43
N TYR A 306 -8.05 -22.69 9.45
CA TYR A 306 -8.39 -23.19 8.12
C TYR A 306 -7.20 -23.92 7.48
N ALA A 307 -5.98 -23.35 7.56
CA ALA A 307 -4.78 -23.96 7.00
C ALA A 307 -4.45 -25.31 7.67
N ALA A 308 -4.54 -25.39 8.99
CA ALA A 308 -4.30 -26.64 9.73
C ALA A 308 -5.34 -27.72 9.42
N LEU A 309 -6.62 -27.35 9.25
CA LEU A 309 -7.66 -28.28 8.83
C LEU A 309 -7.48 -28.72 7.37
N ALA A 310 -7.01 -27.82 6.50
CA ALA A 310 -6.79 -28.09 5.08
C ALA A 310 -5.62 -29.05 4.84
N SER A 311 -4.58 -29.01 5.69
CA SER A 311 -3.45 -29.92 5.56
C SER A 311 -3.78 -31.36 5.93
N GLN A 312 -4.85 -31.57 6.70
CA GLN A 312 -5.24 -32.87 7.27
C GLN A 312 -4.15 -33.53 8.13
N LYS A 313 -3.14 -32.75 8.56
CA LYS A 313 -2.05 -33.24 9.41
C LYS A 313 -2.37 -32.98 10.87
N LYS A 314 -2.54 -34.06 11.64
CA LYS A 314 -2.80 -33.99 13.09
C LYS A 314 -1.74 -33.16 13.84
N ALA A 315 -0.47 -33.24 13.43
CA ALA A 315 0.60 -32.45 14.03
C ALA A 315 0.38 -30.93 13.89
N GLN A 316 -0.14 -30.47 12.74
CA GLN A 316 -0.41 -29.05 12.52
C GLN A 316 -1.62 -28.56 13.30
N LEU A 317 -2.69 -29.36 13.37
CA LEU A 317 -3.85 -29.05 14.23
C LEU A 317 -3.43 -28.93 15.70
N ASN A 318 -2.67 -29.89 16.21
CA ASN A 318 -2.14 -29.84 17.58
C ASN A 318 -1.26 -28.60 17.80
N ARG A 319 -0.46 -28.19 16.81
CA ARG A 319 0.40 -27.00 16.90
C ARG A 319 -0.39 -25.71 16.97
N VAL A 320 -1.46 -25.57 16.18
CA VAL A 320 -2.37 -24.42 16.27
C VAL A 320 -3.06 -24.39 17.63
N GLU A 321 -3.66 -25.51 18.06
CA GLU A 321 -4.36 -25.59 19.36
C GLU A 321 -3.44 -25.26 20.55
N ILE A 322 -2.22 -25.81 20.57
CA ILE A 322 -1.25 -25.54 21.63
C ILE A 322 -0.67 -24.12 21.52
N GLY A 323 -0.49 -23.59 20.31
CA GLY A 323 -0.05 -22.21 20.08
C GLY A 323 -1.06 -21.19 20.58
N GLU A 324 -2.34 -21.40 20.30
CA GLU A 324 -3.43 -20.60 20.85
C GLU A 324 -3.48 -20.68 22.38
N GLU A 325 -3.33 -21.87 22.95
CA GLU A 325 -3.27 -22.04 24.41
C GLU A 325 -2.06 -21.33 25.01
N LEU A 326 -0.91 -21.37 24.34
CA LEU A 326 0.29 -20.66 24.75
C LEU A 326 0.06 -19.14 24.83
N VAL A 327 -0.62 -18.56 23.84
CA VAL A 327 -1.01 -17.14 23.84
C VAL A 327 -1.97 -16.83 25.00
N ARG A 328 -2.97 -17.69 25.27
CA ARG A 328 -3.88 -17.51 26.41
C ARG A 328 -3.13 -17.54 27.74
N LYS A 329 -2.27 -18.53 27.96
CA LYS A 329 -1.48 -18.67 29.19
C LYS A 329 -0.50 -17.51 29.37
N MET A 330 0.09 -17.02 28.29
CA MET A 330 0.90 -15.80 28.31
C MET A 330 0.07 -14.59 28.76
N GLN A 331 -1.12 -14.38 28.19
CA GLN A 331 -1.99 -13.26 28.54
C GLN A 331 -2.37 -13.26 30.03
N VAL A 332 -2.68 -14.45 30.58
CA VAL A 332 -2.96 -14.62 32.02
C VAL A 332 -1.74 -14.24 32.84
N MET A 333 -0.55 -14.76 32.52
CA MET A 333 0.69 -14.44 33.23
C MET A 333 0.98 -12.94 33.24
N VAL A 334 0.89 -12.28 32.07
CA VAL A 334 1.15 -10.83 31.95
C VAL A 334 0.14 -10.00 32.73
N ASN A 335 -1.15 -10.36 32.67
CA ASN A 335 -2.18 -9.64 33.41
C ASN A 335 -2.01 -9.78 34.92
N THR A 336 -1.66 -10.98 35.40
CA THR A 336 -1.41 -11.22 36.82
C THR A 336 -0.18 -10.44 37.29
N PHE A 337 0.93 -10.49 36.54
CA PHE A 337 2.12 -9.69 36.87
C PHE A 337 1.79 -8.19 36.90
N TYR A 338 1.09 -7.68 35.89
CA TYR A 338 0.73 -6.27 35.80
C TYR A 338 -0.17 -5.82 36.95
N ALA A 339 -1.11 -6.67 37.40
CA ALA A 339 -1.99 -6.35 38.53
C ALA A 339 -1.19 -6.10 39.82
N HIS A 340 -0.19 -6.93 40.11
CA HIS A 340 0.70 -6.74 41.26
C HIS A 340 1.69 -5.58 41.04
N PHE A 341 2.14 -5.37 39.79
CA PHE A 341 3.13 -4.35 39.46
C PHE A 341 2.58 -2.92 39.44
N LYS A 342 1.31 -2.73 39.06
CA LYS A 342 0.66 -1.41 38.89
C LYS A 342 0.62 -0.59 40.19
N GLU A 343 0.75 -1.25 41.35
CA GLU A 343 0.76 -0.60 42.66
C GLU A 343 1.96 0.33 42.88
N TYR A 344 3.06 0.14 42.14
CA TYR A 344 4.32 0.87 42.37
C TYR A 344 4.40 2.28 41.74
N LYS A 345 3.39 2.72 40.97
CA LYS A 345 3.27 4.05 40.30
C LYS A 345 4.59 4.59 39.72
N VAL A 346 4.80 4.39 38.42
CA VAL A 346 5.96 4.89 37.64
C VAL A 346 6.29 6.35 37.98
N THR A 347 7.55 6.63 38.35
CA THR A 347 8.03 8.03 38.48
C THR A 347 9.39 8.20 37.83
N LYS A 348 9.65 9.39 37.29
CA LYS A 348 10.97 9.79 36.76
C LYS A 348 11.92 10.32 37.84
N ASN A 349 11.71 9.99 39.12
CA ASN A 349 12.52 10.49 40.22
C ASN A 349 13.65 9.49 40.53
N PRO A 350 14.94 9.84 40.30
CA PRO A 350 16.07 8.91 40.48
C PRO A 350 16.21 8.36 41.91
N LEU A 351 15.83 9.14 42.93
CA LEU A 351 15.83 8.68 44.33
C LEU A 351 14.74 7.65 44.61
N ARG A 352 13.61 7.76 43.92
CA ARG A 352 12.51 6.80 44.02
C ARG A 352 12.81 5.53 43.23
N ILE A 353 13.40 5.66 42.04
CA ILE A 353 13.92 4.53 41.24
C ILE A 353 14.98 3.76 42.03
N LYS A 354 15.91 4.45 42.70
CA LYS A 354 16.90 3.83 43.59
C LYS A 354 16.25 3.05 44.74
N LYS A 355 15.25 3.64 45.41
CA LYS A 355 14.49 2.95 46.48
C LYS A 355 13.72 1.74 45.94
N GLU A 356 13.14 1.84 44.75
CA GLU A 356 12.40 0.75 44.10
C GLU A 356 13.36 -0.39 43.65
N LYS A 357 14.59 -0.08 43.21
CA LYS A 357 15.69 -1.05 42.98
C LYS A 357 16.08 -1.75 44.28
N GLU A 358 16.35 -0.98 45.34
CA GLU A 358 16.72 -1.52 46.66
C GLU A 358 15.62 -2.41 47.25
N ALA A 359 14.34 -2.06 47.00
CA ALA A 359 13.17 -2.86 47.38
C ALA A 359 12.90 -4.05 46.44
N LYS A 360 13.71 -4.25 45.40
CA LYS A 360 13.63 -5.38 44.46
C LYS A 360 12.21 -5.58 43.89
N ILE A 361 11.49 -4.51 43.59
CA ILE A 361 10.04 -4.59 43.32
C ILE A 361 9.66 -5.54 42.17
N VAL A 362 10.49 -5.65 41.14
CA VAL A 362 10.27 -6.59 40.01
C VAL A 362 10.41 -8.03 40.48
N GLU A 363 11.47 -8.35 41.24
CA GLU A 363 11.71 -9.68 41.82
C GLU A 363 10.62 -10.04 42.84
N THR A 364 10.21 -9.08 43.67
CA THR A 364 9.13 -9.23 44.64
C THR A 364 7.78 -9.45 43.97
N THR A 365 7.47 -8.71 42.90
CA THR A 365 6.25 -8.90 42.08
C THR A 365 6.28 -10.26 41.38
N TRP A 366 7.43 -10.63 40.82
CA TRP A 366 7.62 -11.90 40.14
C TRP A 366 7.38 -13.07 41.10
N ASN A 367 7.93 -13.00 42.30
CA ASN A 367 7.83 -14.05 43.31
C ASN A 367 6.45 -14.12 44.01
N GLN A 368 5.47 -13.30 43.61
CA GLN A 368 4.10 -13.49 44.07
C GLN A 368 3.61 -14.89 43.66
N PRO A 369 2.97 -15.66 44.57
CA PRO A 369 2.52 -17.02 44.28
C PRO A 369 1.66 -17.11 43.01
N GLU A 370 0.75 -16.16 42.81
CA GLU A 370 -0.17 -16.11 41.68
C GLU A 370 0.58 -15.89 40.34
N VAL A 371 1.63 -15.07 40.35
CA VAL A 371 2.49 -14.84 39.19
C VAL A 371 3.31 -16.09 38.88
N GLN A 372 3.89 -16.73 39.90
CA GLN A 372 4.64 -17.98 39.73
C GLN A 372 3.78 -19.11 39.17
N THR A 373 2.54 -19.26 39.66
CA THR A 373 1.60 -20.26 39.13
C THR A 373 1.28 -19.97 37.66
N ALA A 374 0.96 -18.73 37.30
CA ALA A 374 0.66 -18.38 35.91
C ALA A 374 1.88 -18.60 34.98
N TYR A 375 3.09 -18.32 35.47
CA TYR A 375 4.32 -18.61 34.73
C TYR A 375 4.54 -20.12 34.53
N GLN A 376 4.31 -20.95 35.54
CA GLN A 376 4.46 -22.41 35.43
C GLN A 376 3.51 -22.99 34.38
N ASP A 377 2.25 -22.56 34.38
CA ASP A 377 1.27 -22.94 33.37
C ASP A 377 1.71 -22.57 31.94
N PHE A 378 2.23 -21.35 31.76
CA PHE A 378 2.80 -20.90 30.50
C PHE A 378 4.02 -21.75 30.10
N ALA A 379 4.95 -22.00 31.03
CA ALA A 379 6.19 -22.72 30.77
C ALA A 379 5.94 -24.18 30.36
N VAL A 380 4.97 -24.87 31.00
CA VAL A 380 4.54 -26.22 30.61
C VAL A 380 3.99 -26.21 29.19
N THR A 381 3.09 -25.27 28.88
CA THR A 381 2.49 -25.16 27.55
C THR A 381 3.54 -24.84 26.48
N ARG A 382 4.51 -23.97 26.79
CA ARG A 382 5.60 -23.62 25.89
C ARG A 382 6.52 -24.80 25.59
N LYS A 383 6.83 -25.60 26.61
CA LYS A 383 7.60 -26.84 26.42
C LYS A 383 6.87 -27.79 25.48
N LEU A 384 5.57 -28.00 25.69
CA LEU A 384 4.74 -28.81 24.80
C LEU A 384 4.76 -28.25 23.37
N TYR A 385 4.65 -26.94 23.19
CA TYR A 385 4.72 -26.31 21.87
C TYR A 385 6.07 -26.56 21.17
N GLY A 386 7.19 -26.43 21.89
CA GLY A 386 8.53 -26.65 21.36
C GLY A 386 8.87 -28.12 21.05
N GLU A 387 8.15 -29.06 21.65
CA GLU A 387 8.28 -30.50 21.36
C GLU A 387 7.50 -30.91 20.09
N LEU A 388 6.62 -30.05 19.57
CA LEU A 388 5.92 -30.31 18.33
C LEU A 388 6.87 -30.12 17.14
N PRO A 389 6.81 -31.02 16.13
CA PRO A 389 7.65 -30.90 14.96
C PRO A 389 7.46 -29.53 14.31
N GLU A 390 8.57 -28.86 14.02
CA GLU A 390 8.64 -27.70 13.12
C GLU A 390 8.41 -28.17 11.69
N GLU A 391 7.21 -28.67 11.41
CA GLU A 391 6.69 -28.60 10.06
C GLU A 391 6.32 -27.14 9.83
N ASP A 392 6.66 -26.57 8.66
CA ASP A 392 6.26 -25.22 8.25
C ASP A 392 4.87 -24.92 8.82
N ALA A 393 4.84 -24.07 9.84
CA ALA A 393 3.61 -23.76 10.56
C ALA A 393 2.62 -23.27 9.50
N SER A 394 1.59 -24.08 9.29
CA SER A 394 0.62 -24.09 8.20
C SER A 394 0.33 -22.70 7.61
N ALA A 395 1.22 -22.22 6.74
CA ALA A 395 0.90 -21.08 5.90
C ALA A 395 -0.25 -21.54 5.01
N MET A 396 -1.36 -20.82 5.03
CA MET A 396 -2.49 -21.13 4.17
C MET A 396 -1.99 -21.23 2.72
N ASP A 397 -2.40 -22.26 1.99
CA ASP A 397 -1.98 -22.48 0.60
C ASP A 397 -2.58 -21.41 -0.33
N LYS A 398 -1.88 -20.28 -0.41
CA LYS A 398 -2.19 -19.13 -1.27
C LYS A 398 -1.58 -19.25 -2.67
N LYS A 399 -0.91 -20.37 -2.97
CA LYS A 399 -0.25 -20.55 -4.27
C LYS A 399 -1.30 -20.54 -5.38
N HIS A 400 -1.17 -19.55 -6.26
CA HIS A 400 -2.04 -19.31 -7.41
C HIS A 400 -3.52 -19.13 -7.03
N LYS A 401 -3.80 -18.63 -5.81
CA LYS A 401 -5.15 -18.63 -5.24
C LYS A 401 -5.39 -17.42 -4.35
N ILE A 402 -6.61 -16.87 -4.43
CA ILE A 402 -7.15 -15.86 -3.52
C ILE A 402 -8.27 -16.49 -2.69
N HIS A 403 -8.24 -16.30 -1.37
CA HIS A 403 -9.27 -16.83 -0.48
C HIS A 403 -10.31 -15.78 -0.14
N LEU A 404 -11.59 -16.16 -0.24
CA LEU A 404 -12.70 -15.32 0.19
C LEU A 404 -13.38 -16.00 1.38
N PHE A 405 -12.97 -15.64 2.60
CA PHE A 405 -13.64 -16.09 3.80
C PHE A 405 -14.94 -15.32 3.99
N PHE A 406 -16.05 -16.02 4.18
CA PHE A 406 -17.33 -15.36 4.38
C PHE A 406 -18.16 -16.00 5.49
N THR A 407 -18.99 -15.20 6.14
CA THR A 407 -19.82 -15.64 7.27
C THR A 407 -21.14 -14.91 7.31
N ASP A 408 -22.18 -15.60 7.78
CA ASP A 408 -23.50 -15.03 8.06
C ASP A 408 -23.72 -14.81 9.56
N ASP A 409 -22.75 -15.15 10.42
CA ASP A 409 -22.94 -15.20 11.86
C ASP A 409 -22.42 -13.94 12.57
N ILE A 410 -21.55 -13.17 11.90
CA ILE A 410 -20.97 -11.95 12.43
C ILE A 410 -21.04 -10.80 11.41
N TYR A 411 -21.21 -9.59 11.96
CA TYR A 411 -21.08 -8.34 11.24
C TYR A 411 -19.65 -7.82 11.32
N GLY A 412 -19.18 -7.14 10.27
CA GLY A 412 -17.93 -6.38 10.33
C GLY A 412 -18.07 -5.19 11.28
N HIS A 413 -16.96 -4.51 11.56
CA HIS A 413 -16.89 -3.42 12.54
C HIS A 413 -18.07 -2.45 12.47
N TYR A 414 -18.69 -2.24 13.62
CA TYR A 414 -19.68 -1.17 13.79
C TYR A 414 -18.93 0.15 13.95
N LYS A 415 -19.22 1.11 13.06
CA LYS A 415 -18.62 2.44 13.09
C LYS A 415 -19.72 3.49 13.13
N ARG A 416 -19.64 4.41 14.10
CA ARG A 416 -20.50 5.58 14.12
C ARG A 416 -19.90 6.66 13.23
N VAL A 417 -20.53 6.92 12.09
CA VAL A 417 -20.04 7.88 11.10
C VAL A 417 -20.78 9.19 11.29
N LYS A 418 -20.03 10.27 11.52
CA LYS A 418 -20.57 11.63 11.53
C LYS A 418 -20.76 12.10 10.09
N LEU A 419 -22.01 12.35 9.71
CA LEU A 419 -22.40 12.93 8.43
C LEU A 419 -22.01 14.41 8.39
N SER A 420 -21.84 14.94 7.18
CA SER A 420 -21.55 16.35 6.91
C SER A 420 -22.61 17.31 7.47
N ASN A 421 -23.86 16.87 7.60
CA ASN A 421 -24.95 17.59 8.25
C ASN A 421 -24.91 17.54 9.80
N GLY A 422 -23.84 16.99 10.38
CA GLY A 422 -23.63 16.86 11.82
C GLY A 422 -24.37 15.70 12.49
N LYS A 423 -25.25 14.97 11.79
CA LYS A 423 -25.92 13.76 12.31
C LYS A 423 -24.99 12.56 12.27
N PHE A 424 -25.29 11.53 13.05
CA PHE A 424 -24.55 10.27 13.01
C PHE A 424 -25.37 9.20 12.31
N THR A 425 -24.71 8.37 11.52
CA THR A 425 -25.27 7.13 10.98
C THR A 425 -24.41 5.97 11.44
N ASP A 426 -25.05 4.82 11.56
CA ASP A 426 -24.38 3.58 11.86
C ASP A 426 -23.87 2.99 10.53
N GLY A 427 -22.57 2.75 10.46
CA GLY A 427 -21.90 2.05 9.38
C GLY A 427 -21.47 0.66 9.86
N LYS A 428 -21.51 -0.31 8.96
CA LYS A 428 -21.00 -1.66 9.21
C LYS A 428 -19.99 -1.97 8.11
N ALA A 429 -18.78 -2.42 8.47
CA ALA A 429 -17.87 -2.96 7.49
C ALA A 429 -18.51 -4.18 6.84
N VAL A 430 -18.56 -4.21 5.51
CA VAL A 430 -19.19 -5.31 4.77
C VAL A 430 -18.14 -6.35 4.40
N ALA A 431 -16.98 -5.92 3.95
CA ALA A 431 -15.83 -6.76 3.71
C ALA A 431 -14.56 -6.04 4.19
N TYR A 432 -13.46 -6.78 4.32
CA TYR A 432 -12.18 -6.29 4.77
C TYR A 432 -11.06 -7.17 4.21
N SER A 433 -9.96 -6.53 3.79
CA SER A 433 -8.70 -7.20 3.50
C SER A 433 -7.55 -6.51 4.23
N VAL A 434 -6.64 -7.31 4.77
CA VAL A 434 -5.29 -6.81 5.08
C VAL A 434 -4.54 -6.68 3.75
N PRO A 435 -3.75 -5.62 3.54
CA PRO A 435 -3.00 -5.46 2.30
C PRO A 435 -2.06 -6.64 2.02
N MET A 436 -1.96 -7.03 0.75
CA MET A 436 -1.00 -8.04 0.24
C MET A 436 -1.16 -9.46 0.80
N THR A 437 -2.28 -9.81 1.43
CA THR A 437 -2.44 -11.15 2.03
C THR A 437 -3.03 -12.21 1.10
N GLY A 438 -3.60 -11.82 -0.05
CA GLY A 438 -4.38 -12.72 -0.90
C GLY A 438 -5.66 -13.24 -0.24
N VAL A 439 -6.16 -12.54 0.79
CA VAL A 439 -7.30 -12.95 1.61
C VAL A 439 -8.29 -11.80 1.78
N VAL A 440 -9.57 -12.09 1.54
CA VAL A 440 -10.67 -11.16 1.81
C VAL A 440 -11.65 -11.80 2.78
N HIS A 441 -12.03 -11.05 3.82
CA HIS A 441 -13.09 -11.42 4.75
C HIS A 441 -14.39 -10.69 4.40
N ILE A 442 -15.50 -11.44 4.36
CA ILE A 442 -16.82 -10.99 3.94
C ILE A 442 -17.82 -11.27 5.06
N PHE A 443 -18.49 -10.25 5.55
CA PHE A 443 -19.39 -10.33 6.70
C PHE A 443 -20.87 -10.31 6.30
N GLU A 444 -21.75 -10.64 7.24
CA GLU A 444 -23.19 -10.82 7.01
C GLU A 444 -23.85 -9.63 6.30
N ALA A 445 -23.47 -8.40 6.66
CA ALA A 445 -24.00 -7.17 6.08
C ALA A 445 -23.80 -7.05 4.55
N THR A 446 -22.81 -7.75 4.00
CA THR A 446 -22.55 -7.83 2.56
C THR A 446 -23.77 -8.36 1.82
N PHE A 447 -24.32 -9.47 2.30
CA PHE A 447 -25.41 -10.19 1.61
C PHE A 447 -26.76 -9.44 1.65
N GLN A 448 -26.83 -8.32 2.37
CA GLN A 448 -28.02 -7.46 2.47
C GLN A 448 -28.00 -6.30 1.46
N LYS A 449 -26.90 -6.09 0.71
CA LYS A 449 -26.75 -5.01 -0.29
C LYS A 449 -27.29 -5.40 -1.67
N GLN A 450 -27.72 -4.41 -2.46
CA GLN A 450 -28.20 -4.61 -3.83
C GLN A 450 -27.07 -4.90 -4.81
N LYS A 451 -25.97 -4.12 -4.78
CA LYS A 451 -24.74 -4.41 -5.53
C LYS A 451 -23.56 -4.59 -4.60
N VAL A 452 -23.02 -5.80 -4.57
CA VAL A 452 -22.03 -6.17 -3.57
C VAL A 452 -20.68 -6.58 -4.16
N THR A 453 -20.68 -7.04 -5.40
CA THR A 453 -19.48 -7.39 -6.16
C THR A 453 -18.43 -6.28 -6.18
N PRO A 454 -18.78 -5.00 -6.45
CA PRO A 454 -17.77 -3.94 -6.52
C PRO A 454 -17.06 -3.67 -5.20
N THR A 455 -17.72 -3.91 -4.06
CA THR A 455 -17.08 -3.80 -2.75
C THR A 455 -16.13 -4.96 -2.50
N ILE A 456 -16.51 -6.18 -2.87
CA ILE A 456 -15.61 -7.33 -2.74
C ILE A 456 -14.38 -7.17 -3.65
N LEU A 457 -14.56 -6.68 -4.88
CA LEU A 457 -13.45 -6.41 -5.81
C LEU A 457 -12.49 -5.33 -5.30
N HIS A 458 -12.99 -4.32 -4.59
CA HIS A 458 -12.15 -3.32 -3.90
C HIS A 458 -11.30 -3.96 -2.80
N GLU A 459 -11.89 -4.79 -1.96
CA GLU A 459 -11.13 -5.53 -0.94
C GLU A 459 -10.16 -6.52 -1.57
N MET A 460 -10.50 -7.14 -2.70
CA MET A 460 -9.55 -7.93 -3.47
C MET A 460 -8.38 -7.07 -3.96
N GLY A 461 -8.64 -5.81 -4.35
CA GLY A 461 -7.60 -4.83 -4.67
C GLY A 461 -6.63 -4.62 -3.51
N HIS A 462 -7.14 -4.41 -2.29
CA HIS A 462 -6.34 -4.36 -1.08
C HIS A 462 -5.57 -5.68 -0.85
N SER A 463 -6.21 -6.84 -0.99
CA SER A 463 -5.56 -8.15 -0.82
C SER A 463 -4.38 -8.36 -1.78
N LEU A 464 -4.38 -7.65 -2.91
CA LEU A 464 -3.34 -7.63 -3.95
C LEU A 464 -2.43 -6.40 -3.86
N GLY A 465 -2.47 -5.69 -2.72
CA GLY A 465 -1.56 -4.61 -2.36
C GLY A 465 -1.89 -3.25 -2.95
N LEU A 466 -3.08 -3.03 -3.48
CA LEU A 466 -3.54 -1.69 -3.82
C LEU A 466 -3.93 -0.93 -2.56
N ASP A 467 -3.48 0.31 -2.47
CA ASP A 467 -3.98 1.28 -1.50
C ASP A 467 -5.14 2.07 -2.11
N HIS A 468 -5.84 2.85 -1.30
CA HIS A 468 -6.78 3.82 -1.84
C HIS A 468 -6.08 4.78 -2.81
N THR A 469 -6.77 5.16 -3.89
CA THR A 469 -6.23 5.97 -4.99
C THR A 469 -5.56 7.27 -4.54
N PHE A 470 -6.06 7.89 -3.46
CA PHE A 470 -5.50 9.10 -2.85
C PHE A 470 -5.09 8.84 -1.39
N SER A 471 -4.51 7.68 -1.12
CA SER A 471 -4.04 7.36 0.22
C SER A 471 -2.95 8.36 0.65
N LYS A 472 -2.91 8.67 1.94
CA LYS A 472 -1.82 9.50 2.51
C LYS A 472 -0.44 8.86 2.29
N ALA A 473 -0.39 7.54 2.11
CA ALA A 473 0.83 6.79 1.85
C ALA A 473 1.45 7.09 0.48
N LEU A 474 0.67 7.62 -0.47
CA LEU A 474 1.21 8.05 -1.77
C LEU A 474 2.11 9.30 -1.66
N GLY A 475 2.04 10.04 -0.55
CA GLY A 475 2.94 11.16 -0.25
C GLY A 475 2.71 12.39 -1.12
N GLU A 476 3.79 13.11 -1.40
CA GLU A 476 3.82 14.22 -2.33
C GLU A 476 4.86 13.92 -3.42
N TYR A 477 4.65 14.48 -4.61
CA TYR A 477 5.63 14.45 -5.68
C TYR A 477 6.48 15.71 -5.60
N GLU A 478 7.79 15.58 -5.38
CA GLU A 478 8.70 16.70 -5.47
C GLU A 478 9.24 16.81 -6.90
N TYR A 479 8.91 17.89 -7.59
CA TYR A 479 9.53 18.22 -8.86
C TYR A 479 10.90 18.88 -8.62
N LYS A 480 11.96 18.26 -9.15
CA LYS A 480 13.34 18.77 -9.07
C LYS A 480 13.98 18.80 -10.46
N ASP A 481 14.22 20.00 -10.97
CA ASP A 481 15.15 20.31 -12.06
C ASP A 481 16.55 19.79 -11.69
N PRO A 482 17.12 18.85 -12.47
CA PRO A 482 18.42 18.25 -12.18
C PRO A 482 19.59 19.24 -12.06
N ASN A 483 19.42 20.48 -12.53
CA ASN A 483 20.48 21.50 -12.56
C ASN A 483 20.36 22.54 -11.43
N LYS A 484 19.52 22.32 -10.41
CA LYS A 484 19.31 23.28 -9.31
C LYS A 484 19.54 22.66 -7.92
N ASP A 485 20.05 23.48 -7.02
CA ASP A 485 20.12 23.18 -5.59
C ASP A 485 18.76 23.46 -4.92
N TYR A 486 18.32 22.51 -4.09
CA TYR A 486 17.03 22.55 -3.40
C TYR A 486 17.17 22.82 -1.92
N LYS A 487 16.32 23.73 -1.44
CA LYS A 487 16.30 24.20 -0.06
C LYS A 487 16.07 23.05 0.91
N ASP A 488 15.11 22.17 0.63
CA ASP A 488 14.72 21.08 1.52
C ASP A 488 15.82 20.00 1.64
N ASP A 489 16.53 19.71 0.55
CA ASP A 489 17.67 18.78 0.55
C ASP A 489 18.85 19.34 1.38
N LEU A 490 19.11 20.64 1.22
CA LEU A 490 20.14 21.33 2.00
C LEU A 490 19.72 21.48 3.47
N GLU A 491 18.45 21.76 3.77
CA GLU A 491 17.92 21.84 5.14
C GLU A 491 17.92 20.48 5.84
N LYS A 492 17.58 19.40 5.12
CA LYS A 492 17.69 18.03 5.64
C LYS A 492 19.13 17.69 5.98
N LYS A 493 20.06 17.95 5.06
CA LYS A 493 21.49 17.72 5.30
C LYS A 493 22.00 18.58 6.46
N LEU A 494 21.61 19.85 6.53
CA LEU A 494 21.93 20.74 7.65
C LEU A 494 21.36 20.22 8.98
N LYS A 495 20.14 19.68 8.99
CA LYS A 495 19.52 19.10 10.18
C LYS A 495 20.29 17.86 10.64
N GLU A 496 20.67 16.97 9.72
CA GLU A 496 21.47 15.78 10.03
C GLU A 496 22.82 16.19 10.65
N LEU A 497 23.53 17.14 10.03
CA LEU A 497 24.81 17.64 10.55
C LEU A 497 24.67 18.38 11.89
N ARG A 498 23.60 19.16 12.08
CA ARG A 498 23.32 19.85 13.35
C ARG A 498 22.96 18.87 14.46
N ASN A 499 22.17 17.84 14.16
CA ASN A 499 21.87 16.78 15.12
C ASN A 499 23.16 16.04 15.51
N GLU A 500 24.01 15.70 14.54
CA GLU A 500 25.32 15.10 14.81
C GLU A 500 26.16 16.01 15.72
N LYS A 501 26.20 17.32 15.43
CA LYS A 501 26.89 18.32 16.26
C LYS A 501 26.32 18.39 17.67
N ASP A 502 25.01 18.52 17.82
CA ASP A 502 24.32 18.62 19.11
C ASP A 502 24.50 17.36 19.95
N ASP A 503 24.47 16.17 19.33
CA ASP A 503 24.75 14.90 19.99
C ASP A 503 26.20 14.88 20.51
N LEU A 504 27.17 15.30 19.69
CA LEU A 504 28.57 15.40 20.10
C LEU A 504 28.79 16.43 21.22
N GLU A 505 28.12 17.58 21.16
CA GLU A 505 28.16 18.61 22.22
C GLU A 505 27.46 18.17 23.51
N SER A 506 26.34 17.44 23.41
CA SER A 506 25.64 16.86 24.55
C SER A 506 26.52 15.80 25.22
N ASN A 507 27.13 14.92 24.43
CA ASN A 507 28.11 13.96 24.92
C ASN A 507 29.27 14.66 25.65
N LEU A 508 29.73 15.82 25.16
CA LEU A 508 30.77 16.61 25.81
C LEU A 508 30.28 17.24 27.14
N LYS A 509 29.05 17.76 27.19
CA LYS A 509 28.43 18.31 28.41
C LYS A 509 28.17 17.24 29.45
N ASP A 510 27.63 16.10 29.03
CA ASP A 510 27.41 14.91 29.85
C ASP A 510 28.74 14.43 30.43
N PHE A 511 29.80 14.34 29.62
CA PHE A 511 31.14 14.02 30.12
C PHE A 511 31.59 14.98 31.24
N ILE A 512 31.31 16.27 31.12
CA ILE A 512 31.64 17.29 32.12
C ILE A 512 30.72 17.21 33.35
N GLN A 513 29.43 16.97 33.17
CA GLN A 513 28.42 16.90 34.24
C GLN A 513 28.56 15.61 35.06
N TYR A 514 28.79 14.47 34.40
CA TYR A 514 29.04 13.18 35.04
C TYR A 514 30.33 13.22 35.85
N LYS A 515 31.39 13.84 35.32
CA LYS A 515 32.61 14.10 36.09
C LYS A 515 32.33 14.92 37.36
N LYS A 516 31.53 15.98 37.27
CA LYS A 516 31.12 16.80 38.43
C LYS A 516 30.23 16.04 39.43
N LEU A 517 29.35 15.14 38.98
CA LEU A 517 28.49 14.32 39.83
C LEU A 517 29.28 13.23 40.57
N ILE A 518 30.22 12.57 39.90
CA ILE A 518 31.19 11.64 40.49
C ILE A 518 32.01 12.36 41.57
N GLU A 519 32.51 13.56 41.26
CA GLU A 519 33.30 14.38 42.18
C GLU A 519 32.47 14.89 43.38
N LYS A 520 31.19 15.25 43.19
CA LYS A 520 30.32 15.85 44.21
C LYS A 520 29.66 14.83 45.13
N GLU A 521 29.05 13.79 44.57
CA GLU A 521 28.25 12.81 45.31
C GLU A 521 29.11 11.64 45.83
N LYS A 522 30.41 11.64 45.52
CA LYS A 522 31.38 10.58 45.88
C LYS A 522 30.94 9.17 45.48
N VAL A 523 30.06 9.07 44.48
CA VAL A 523 29.66 7.81 43.86
C VAL A 523 30.67 7.47 42.77
N THR A 524 31.01 6.21 42.68
CA THR A 524 31.85 5.70 41.61
C THR A 524 31.12 5.78 40.27
N GLN A 525 31.87 5.87 39.16
CA GLN A 525 31.30 5.87 37.81
C GLN A 525 30.41 4.63 37.55
N SER A 526 30.77 3.49 38.16
CA SER A 526 30.00 2.25 38.10
C SER A 526 28.61 2.38 38.76
N GLU A 527 28.51 3.01 39.93
CA GLU A 527 27.24 3.18 40.67
C GLU A 527 26.23 4.09 39.95
N LEU A 528 26.71 5.05 39.17
CA LEU A 528 25.85 5.98 38.41
C LEU A 528 25.26 5.32 37.16
N LEU A 529 26.07 4.55 36.44
CA LEU A 529 25.64 3.75 35.28
C LEU A 529 24.57 2.73 35.67
N ASP A 530 24.73 2.17 36.87
CA ASP A 530 23.82 1.23 37.51
C ASP A 530 22.41 1.79 37.80
N LEU A 531 22.26 3.11 37.88
CA LEU A 531 20.97 3.78 38.14
C LEU A 531 20.24 4.14 36.84
N LEU A 532 20.98 4.56 35.80
CA LEU A 532 20.43 4.90 34.48
C LEU A 532 19.99 3.65 33.70
N GLY A 533 20.72 2.53 33.83
CA GLY A 533 20.35 1.26 33.22
C GLY A 533 18.99 0.74 33.71
N ILE A 534 18.57 1.11 34.92
CA ILE A 534 17.34 0.61 35.57
C ILE A 534 16.09 1.35 35.12
N GLU A 535 16.20 2.64 34.86
CA GLU A 535 15.10 3.41 34.27
C GLU A 535 14.77 2.90 32.87
N LYS A 536 15.79 2.64 32.03
CA LYS A 536 15.61 2.00 30.72
C LYS A 536 15.03 0.59 30.85
N LEU A 537 15.50 -0.21 31.81
CA LEU A 537 14.97 -1.55 32.12
C LEU A 537 13.46 -1.54 32.32
N TYR A 538 12.99 -0.57 33.11
CA TYR A 538 11.60 -0.42 33.48
C TYR A 538 10.71 -0.16 32.25
N TYR A 539 11.13 0.73 31.36
CA TYR A 539 10.37 1.03 30.13
C TYR A 539 10.47 -0.09 29.11
N SER A 540 11.62 -0.72 28.93
CA SER A 540 11.80 -1.84 27.99
C SER A 540 10.97 -3.06 28.38
N VAL A 541 10.82 -3.37 29.68
CA VAL A 541 9.96 -4.45 30.15
C VAL A 541 8.49 -4.13 29.88
N LEU A 542 8.04 -2.90 30.16
CA LEU A 542 6.67 -2.49 29.86
C LEU A 542 6.37 -2.49 28.36
N GLU A 543 7.34 -2.10 27.53
CA GLU A 543 7.19 -2.02 26.09
C GLU A 543 7.27 -3.39 25.40
N LEU A 544 8.15 -4.29 25.85
CA LEU A 544 8.17 -5.70 25.44
C LEU A 544 6.85 -6.38 25.79
N LEU A 545 6.39 -6.25 27.04
CA LEU A 545 5.11 -6.81 27.47
C LEU A 545 3.94 -6.23 26.65
N ARG A 546 3.96 -4.94 26.34
CA ARG A 546 2.92 -4.30 25.50
C ARG A 546 2.98 -4.80 24.06
N ASN A 547 4.17 -4.93 23.49
CA ASN A 547 4.37 -5.35 22.10
C ASN A 547 4.00 -6.83 21.90
N SER A 548 4.38 -7.72 22.83
CA SER A 548 4.00 -9.14 22.83
C SER A 548 2.49 -9.38 22.91
N LEU A 549 1.75 -8.46 23.55
CA LEU A 549 0.29 -8.48 23.62
C LEU A 549 -0.38 -8.00 22.33
N THR A 550 0.27 -7.15 21.54
CA THR A 550 -0.30 -6.56 20.31
C THR A 550 0.04 -7.30 19.03
N THR A 551 1.15 -8.05 18.96
CA THR A 551 1.64 -8.62 17.69
C THR A 551 1.35 -10.11 17.50
N GLY A 552 0.89 -10.84 18.52
CA GLY A 552 0.65 -12.30 18.46
C GLY A 552 1.91 -13.17 18.26
N ARG A 553 3.01 -12.56 17.78
CA ARG A 553 4.30 -13.17 17.53
C ARG A 553 5.24 -12.86 18.68
N LEU A 554 5.43 -13.84 19.54
CA LEU A 554 6.69 -14.00 20.23
C LEU A 554 7.69 -14.55 19.21
N GLU A 555 8.76 -13.82 18.92
CA GLU A 555 10.01 -14.47 18.55
C GLU A 555 10.44 -15.29 19.77
N LEU A 556 10.05 -16.57 19.76
CA LEU A 556 10.16 -17.51 20.89
C LEU A 556 11.61 -17.80 21.29
N ASP A 557 12.58 -17.36 20.48
CA ASP A 557 14.02 -17.44 20.72
C ASP A 557 14.49 -16.47 21.82
N GLY A 558 13.74 -15.40 22.10
CA GLY A 558 14.09 -14.41 23.12
C GLY A 558 13.75 -14.80 24.57
N LEU A 559 12.95 -15.86 24.78
CA LEU A 559 12.44 -16.24 26.10
C LEU A 559 13.14 -17.47 26.70
N SER A 560 14.46 -17.57 26.70
CA SER A 560 15.13 -18.53 27.59
C SER A 560 14.61 -18.34 29.06
N PRO A 561 14.30 -19.42 29.80
CA PRO A 561 13.44 -19.41 30.99
C PRO A 561 13.88 -18.38 32.01
N VAL A 562 13.05 -17.38 32.35
CA VAL A 562 13.13 -16.40 33.47
C VAL A 562 14.51 -16.02 34.01
N GLU A 563 15.36 -16.94 34.43
CA GLU A 563 16.81 -16.77 34.45
C GLU A 563 17.38 -16.24 33.13
N GLY A 564 16.88 -16.66 31.96
CA GLY A 564 17.25 -16.16 30.65
C GLY A 564 16.68 -14.77 30.36
N PHE A 565 15.47 -14.44 30.81
CA PHE A 565 14.93 -13.07 30.77
C PHE A 565 15.70 -12.16 31.73
N VAL A 566 15.87 -12.55 33.00
CA VAL A 566 16.70 -11.86 34.00
C VAL A 566 18.16 -11.79 33.56
N ARG A 567 18.72 -12.81 32.91
CA ARG A 567 20.06 -12.83 32.33
C ARG A 567 20.14 -12.03 31.05
N HIS A 568 19.10 -11.96 30.22
CA HIS A 568 19.07 -11.11 29.02
C HIS A 568 18.90 -9.65 29.41
N VAL A 569 18.12 -9.37 30.45
CA VAL A 569 17.98 -8.09 31.15
C VAL A 569 19.29 -7.72 31.84
N GLN A 570 19.96 -8.65 32.53
CA GLN A 570 21.29 -8.46 33.14
C GLN A 570 22.40 -8.38 32.09
N ASN A 571 22.29 -9.08 30.95
CA ASN A 571 23.22 -9.01 29.83
C ASN A 571 22.97 -7.77 28.99
N ALA A 572 21.75 -7.23 28.95
CA ALA A 572 21.43 -5.94 28.35
C ALA A 572 21.88 -4.82 29.28
N ILE A 573 21.75 -4.98 30.60
CA ILE A 573 22.40 -4.13 31.61
C ILE A 573 23.92 -4.22 31.45
N LYS A 574 24.47 -5.42 31.27
CA LYS A 574 25.91 -5.64 31.10
C LYS A 574 26.39 -5.17 29.74
N ALA A 575 25.59 -5.26 28.67
CA ALA A 575 25.93 -4.78 27.34
C ALA A 575 25.68 -3.28 27.19
N GLU A 576 24.74 -2.67 27.93
CA GLU A 576 24.68 -1.21 28.10
C GLU A 576 25.80 -0.75 29.02
N HIS A 577 26.07 -1.42 30.14
CA HIS A 577 27.23 -1.14 31.00
C HIS A 577 28.52 -1.27 30.21
N ASP A 578 28.68 -2.32 29.40
CA ASP A 578 29.83 -2.57 28.55
C ASP A 578 29.81 -1.63 27.35
N ASN A 579 28.68 -1.24 26.74
CA ASN A 579 28.62 -0.17 25.73
C ASN A 579 28.93 1.21 26.32
N TRP A 580 28.64 1.45 27.60
CA TRP A 580 28.91 2.69 28.32
C TRP A 580 30.33 2.73 28.90
N VAL A 581 30.90 1.56 29.23
CA VAL A 581 32.32 1.35 29.56
C VAL A 581 33.17 1.29 28.28
N ASP A 582 32.63 0.83 27.15
CA ASP A 582 33.14 0.93 25.75
C ASP A 582 32.85 2.29 25.11
N ILE A 583 32.31 3.25 25.88
CA ILE A 583 32.64 4.66 25.62
C ILE A 583 34.12 4.88 26.03
N ARG A 584 35.06 4.05 25.57
CA ARG A 584 35.87 4.30 24.35
C ARG A 584 36.88 3.16 24.11
N PRO A 585 37.05 2.69 22.85
CA PRO A 585 38.12 3.26 22.01
C PRO A 585 37.79 3.49 20.52
N GLU A 586 36.56 3.31 20.04
CA GLU A 586 36.23 3.62 18.63
C GLU A 586 35.51 4.96 18.44
N ARG A 587 35.12 5.64 19.52
CA ARG A 587 34.63 7.02 19.46
C ARG A 587 35.76 8.00 19.77
N LEU A 588 35.98 8.91 18.83
CA LEU A 588 36.84 10.10 18.88
C LEU A 588 37.17 10.55 20.34
N THR A 589 38.44 10.61 20.79
CA THR A 589 38.94 11.25 22.04
C THR A 589 38.28 12.62 22.31
N LYS A 590 38.38 13.20 23.51
CA LYS A 590 37.85 14.55 23.75
C LYS A 590 38.38 15.53 22.68
N GLU A 591 39.66 15.44 22.35
CA GLU A 591 40.24 16.23 21.25
C GLU A 591 39.62 15.88 19.91
N GLN A 592 39.49 14.60 19.56
CA GLN A 592 38.92 14.18 18.27
C GLN A 592 37.41 14.53 18.14
N THR A 593 36.64 14.49 19.25
CA THR A 593 35.23 14.91 19.30
C THR A 593 35.14 16.42 19.04
N GLN A 594 36.06 17.18 19.62
CA GLN A 594 36.16 18.62 19.42
C GLN A 594 36.57 18.97 17.98
N THR A 595 37.53 18.24 17.39
CA THR A 595 37.89 18.37 15.97
C THR A 595 36.71 18.08 15.04
N ARG A 596 35.93 17.01 15.31
CA ARG A 596 34.74 16.70 14.51
C ARG A 596 33.66 17.78 14.63
N VAL A 597 33.47 18.37 15.81
CA VAL A 597 32.56 19.52 15.99
C VAL A 597 33.01 20.71 15.14
N GLU A 598 34.30 21.02 15.08
CA GLU A 598 34.87 22.10 14.25
C GLU A 598 34.72 21.82 12.73
N GLU A 599 34.90 20.57 12.30
CA GLU A 599 34.65 20.14 10.91
C GLU A 599 33.16 20.29 10.53
N LEU A 600 32.26 19.85 11.41
CA LEU A 600 30.81 20.00 11.22
C LEU A 600 30.40 21.46 11.16
N GLU A 601 30.99 22.34 11.97
CA GLU A 601 30.77 23.79 11.89
C GLU A 601 31.14 24.37 10.52
N THR A 602 32.23 23.89 9.94
CA THR A 602 32.68 24.31 8.61
C THR A 602 31.75 23.80 7.51
N GLU A 603 31.31 22.54 7.56
CA GLU A 603 30.38 21.97 6.58
C GLU A 603 28.99 22.62 6.69
N ILE A 604 28.51 22.88 7.91
CA ILE A 604 27.25 23.60 8.16
C ILE A 604 27.33 25.01 7.56
N ALA A 605 28.42 25.77 7.81
CA ALA A 605 28.57 27.11 7.28
C ALA A 605 28.58 27.15 5.74
N TYR A 606 29.21 26.16 5.09
CA TYR A 606 29.21 26.02 3.64
C TYR A 606 27.80 25.73 3.08
N LEU A 607 27.07 24.81 3.70
CA LEU A 607 25.70 24.48 3.28
C LEU A 607 24.72 25.62 3.55
N GLU A 608 24.89 26.39 4.64
CA GLU A 608 24.12 27.62 4.91
C GLU A 608 24.34 28.69 3.84
N LEU A 609 25.53 28.76 3.23
CA LEU A 609 25.79 29.65 2.11
C LEU A 609 24.99 29.22 0.87
N ARG A 610 25.02 27.92 0.52
CA ARG A 610 24.24 27.38 -0.62
C ARG A 610 22.73 27.50 -0.40
N LEU A 611 22.28 27.36 0.85
CA LEU A 611 20.88 27.51 1.23
C LEU A 611 20.31 28.89 0.88
N LYS A 612 21.14 29.95 0.94
CA LYS A 612 20.71 31.33 0.62
C LYS A 612 20.34 31.51 -0.86
N THR A 613 20.90 30.68 -1.74
CA THR A 613 20.71 30.76 -3.19
C THR A 613 19.86 29.60 -3.74
N ALA A 614 19.47 28.64 -2.89
CA ALA A 614 18.71 27.46 -3.28
C ALA A 614 17.24 27.78 -3.57
N GLY A 615 16.69 27.14 -4.60
CA GLY A 615 15.25 27.16 -4.87
C GLY A 615 14.50 26.23 -3.91
N LYS A 616 13.18 26.42 -3.74
CA LYS A 616 12.35 25.40 -3.07
C LYS A 616 11.99 24.31 -4.07
N ALA A 617 11.95 23.06 -3.62
CA ALA A 617 11.36 22.01 -4.44
C ALA A 617 9.86 22.32 -4.53
N GLU A 618 9.30 22.24 -5.72
CA GLU A 618 7.86 22.37 -5.86
C GLU A 618 7.23 21.02 -5.51
N SER A 619 6.48 21.00 -4.42
CA SER A 619 5.74 19.82 -3.99
C SER A 619 4.33 19.85 -4.58
N LEU A 620 4.02 18.85 -5.40
CA LEU A 620 2.69 18.61 -5.93
C LEU A 620 2.04 17.50 -5.11
N SER A 621 0.90 17.79 -4.50
CA SER A 621 0.23 16.81 -3.67
C SER A 621 -0.28 15.64 -4.52
N LYS A 622 0.10 14.42 -4.16
CA LYS A 622 -0.57 13.20 -4.66
C LYS A 622 -1.89 12.94 -3.93
N LYS A 623 -2.20 13.78 -2.94
CA LYS A 623 -3.43 13.74 -2.16
C LYS A 623 -4.50 14.62 -2.81
N GLN A 624 -5.65 14.02 -3.06
CA GLN A 624 -6.92 14.71 -3.23
C GLN A 624 -7.91 14.12 -2.21
N ASP A 625 -8.93 14.90 -1.82
CA ASP A 625 -9.94 14.38 -0.88
C ASP A 625 -10.72 13.20 -1.50
N GLN A 626 -10.97 13.24 -2.81
CA GLN A 626 -11.61 12.17 -3.60
C GLN A 626 -11.47 12.46 -5.10
N SER A 627 -11.61 11.44 -5.96
CA SER A 627 -11.82 11.70 -7.40
C SER A 627 -13.20 12.35 -7.59
N ALA A 628 -13.35 13.23 -8.58
CA ALA A 628 -14.65 13.84 -8.87
C ALA A 628 -15.69 12.86 -9.46
N THR A 629 -15.27 11.63 -9.78
CA THR A 629 -16.02 10.68 -10.62
C THR A 629 -16.34 9.37 -9.92
N LEU A 630 -15.54 9.00 -8.92
CA LEU A 630 -15.65 7.79 -8.11
C LEU A 630 -15.58 6.49 -8.91
N GLU A 631 -15.11 6.51 -10.15
CA GLU A 631 -15.17 5.32 -11.01
C GLU A 631 -14.00 4.35 -10.79
N ASN A 632 -12.97 4.73 -10.02
CA ASN A 632 -11.86 3.84 -9.71
C ASN A 632 -12.25 2.87 -8.60
N TYR A 633 -11.91 1.58 -8.76
CA TYR A 633 -12.19 0.57 -7.76
C TYR A 633 -11.59 0.86 -6.39
N MET A 634 -10.47 1.59 -6.31
CA MET A 634 -9.76 1.93 -5.08
C MET A 634 -10.08 3.31 -4.52
N ASP A 635 -11.08 4.01 -5.06
CA ASP A 635 -11.52 5.27 -4.46
C ASP A 635 -12.19 5.04 -3.11
N TYR A 636 -12.09 6.02 -2.20
CA TYR A 636 -12.76 5.96 -0.91
C TYR A 636 -14.27 5.85 -1.09
N ASP A 637 -14.91 4.96 -0.33
CA ASP A 637 -16.36 4.97 -0.14
C ASP A 637 -16.75 6.20 0.70
N TYR A 638 -17.12 7.32 0.07
CA TYR A 638 -17.69 8.46 0.78
C TYR A 638 -19.05 8.92 0.22
N ARG A 639 -19.95 9.16 1.18
CA ARG A 639 -21.30 9.69 1.00
C ARG A 639 -21.22 11.21 0.82
N ALA A 640 -22.14 11.76 0.03
CA ALA A 640 -22.11 13.13 -0.46
C ALA A 640 -22.13 14.15 0.70
N VAL A 641 -21.62 15.34 0.40
CA VAL A 641 -21.53 16.51 1.28
C VAL A 641 -22.89 16.95 1.87
N ASP A 642 -24.02 16.45 1.37
CA ASP A 642 -25.38 16.74 1.86
C ASP A 642 -25.97 15.68 2.82
N GLY A 643 -25.20 14.66 3.19
CA GLY A 643 -25.67 13.57 4.05
C GLY A 643 -26.54 12.53 3.32
N LYS A 644 -26.69 12.63 2.00
CA LYS A 644 -27.23 11.53 1.19
C LYS A 644 -26.13 10.52 0.94
N VAL A 645 -26.49 9.24 1.12
CA VAL A 645 -25.67 8.13 0.61
C VAL A 645 -25.53 8.38 -0.89
N VAL A 646 -24.31 8.60 -1.40
CA VAL A 646 -24.09 8.55 -2.84
C VAL A 646 -24.54 7.16 -3.25
N PRO A 647 -25.54 7.03 -4.15
CA PRO A 647 -25.96 5.73 -4.63
C PRO A 647 -24.74 4.96 -5.10
N GLU A 648 -24.71 3.67 -4.80
CA GLU A 648 -23.68 2.70 -5.17
C GLU A 648 -22.79 3.18 -6.33
N VAL A 649 -21.57 3.57 -5.98
CA VAL A 649 -20.57 4.08 -6.90
C VAL A 649 -20.36 3.07 -8.04
N GLU A 650 -20.53 3.49 -9.30
CA GLU A 650 -20.29 2.62 -10.46
C GLU A 650 -18.79 2.56 -10.76
N ARG A 651 -18.08 1.73 -9.99
CA ARG A 651 -16.65 1.43 -10.17
C ARG A 651 -16.46 0.67 -11.49
N LYS A 652 -15.59 1.17 -12.36
CA LYS A 652 -15.38 0.69 -13.73
C LYS A 652 -13.92 0.50 -14.11
N LEU A 653 -12.97 1.02 -13.33
CA LEU A 653 -11.57 1.00 -13.75
C LEU A 653 -10.55 0.88 -12.62
N PHE A 654 -9.35 0.47 -13.05
CA PHE A 654 -8.11 0.72 -12.35
C PHE A 654 -7.22 1.61 -13.24
N TYR A 655 -6.35 2.39 -12.63
CA TYR A 655 -5.31 3.14 -13.35
C TYR A 655 -4.15 2.22 -13.72
N LYS A 656 -3.36 2.61 -14.72
CA LYS A 656 -2.23 1.83 -15.25
C LYS A 656 -1.23 1.44 -14.16
N TRP A 657 -0.89 2.38 -13.27
CA TRP A 657 0.02 2.09 -12.15
C TRP A 657 -0.56 1.05 -11.17
N GLN A 658 -1.89 0.96 -11.05
CA GLN A 658 -2.55 -0.07 -10.26
C GLN A 658 -2.50 -1.44 -10.98
N TRP A 659 -2.60 -1.47 -12.31
CA TRP A 659 -2.39 -2.70 -13.09
C TRP A 659 -0.99 -3.26 -12.85
N ASP A 660 0.03 -2.39 -12.93
CA ASP A 660 1.43 -2.77 -12.66
C ASP A 660 1.62 -3.29 -11.23
N LYS A 661 1.09 -2.56 -10.24
CA LYS A 661 1.24 -2.90 -8.81
C LYS A 661 0.61 -4.26 -8.50
N VAL A 662 -0.61 -4.52 -8.97
CA VAL A 662 -1.29 -5.80 -8.75
C VAL A 662 -0.53 -6.95 -9.42
N ARG A 663 -0.11 -6.81 -10.67
CA ARG A 663 0.65 -7.84 -11.39
C ARG A 663 1.95 -8.18 -10.68
N LYS A 664 2.69 -7.15 -10.25
CA LYS A 664 3.94 -7.30 -9.52
C LYS A 664 3.71 -8.06 -8.21
N ILE A 665 2.84 -7.56 -7.35
CA ILE A 665 2.59 -8.14 -6.02
C ILE A 665 2.04 -9.56 -6.14
N GLY A 666 1.04 -9.78 -6.99
CA GLY A 666 0.47 -11.12 -7.14
C GLY A 666 1.44 -12.15 -7.73
N SER A 667 2.48 -11.71 -8.46
CA SER A 667 3.57 -12.59 -8.92
C SER A 667 4.59 -12.85 -7.81
N GLU A 668 5.05 -11.80 -7.11
CA GLU A 668 6.03 -11.87 -6.02
C GLU A 668 5.52 -12.73 -4.85
N GLU A 669 4.25 -12.56 -4.47
CA GLU A 669 3.59 -13.31 -3.40
C GLU A 669 3.06 -14.68 -3.87
N GLY A 670 3.19 -15.00 -5.16
CA GLY A 670 2.77 -16.30 -5.73
C GLY A 670 1.26 -16.52 -5.84
N TYR A 671 0.44 -15.48 -5.68
CA TYR A 671 -1.04 -15.54 -5.85
C TYR A 671 -1.48 -15.77 -7.29
N PHE A 672 -0.59 -15.50 -8.24
CA PHE A 672 -0.83 -15.66 -9.67
C PHE A 672 0.04 -16.75 -10.28
N LYS A 673 -0.52 -17.43 -11.27
CA LYS A 673 0.22 -18.29 -12.19
C LYS A 673 0.37 -17.56 -13.51
N GLU A 674 1.61 -17.35 -13.95
CA GLU A 674 1.90 -16.76 -15.25
C GLU A 674 1.41 -17.65 -16.39
N GLN A 675 0.87 -17.02 -17.43
CA GLN A 675 0.45 -17.63 -18.69
C GLN A 675 1.19 -16.90 -19.83
N ASN A 676 1.84 -17.69 -20.69
CA ASN A 676 2.53 -17.20 -21.89
C ASN A 676 1.67 -17.29 -23.14
#